data_AF-A0A8C3E3J5-F1
#
_entry.id   AF-A0A8C3E3J5-F1
#
_cell.length_a   1.000
_cell.length_b   1.000
_cell.length_c   1.000
_cell.angle_alpha   90.00
_cell.angle_beta   90.00
_cell.angle_gamma   90.00
#
_symmetry.space_group_name_H-M   'P 1'
#
loop_
_entity.id
_entity.type
_entity.pdbx_description
1 polymer ?
#
loop_
_entity_poly.entity_id
_entity_poly.type
_entity_poly.pdbx_seq_one_letter_code
_entity_poly.pdbx_strand_id
1 'polypeptide(L)'
;MSDPAVFSFLTQTLCSHGGRLGLRELQEYVGLSAPQLQDTLSAAGPRRFLVVEGGTEVLAVTDVRVCVRKECHGCERLHLCKLHLMGRCHLRPSSCKYSHDIMNAENKKVLRNHDLSGLSENELQVLLLQNDAFFLPDACQFYNKKGGHCMQQNNCNKLHICRHFLYGTCKFPRCIMSHNILDDHALRVLETVGIDGKIASNFQTIYDNKHMEFNRQQKNGYVHNSRPRNDFRKKPAVTRIKEPKTTLPTVESMPHVPPSQGSRSTVSVQSQDKLPTRVEDKGEGPRSTVSVQSQDKLPTQAGDKGEGKKGNSSDKASKDNKKDNSDEICLFYVWKYCKNKDKCKSVHYHLPYKWEKYDGFFWHELSMMEEIERAYCDPKNSSMASRNINFQTMTCSSSLVRRLSTPSSVTKPTFVLTTQWIWYWKNNQDKWIEYGEQEEGNSVTPPSSAVIEDLYQANPDGVVRFQAGQHQYELNFKEMTQTNTAFKTQRQVCRRPKFVSSEDVQKIKTSIPNQTCPSHWDASALPDLGYKAVVMSNVTSEYNRIKQLFHQTMENYSILKIQRIQNPSLWKVFQWQKEKMKKENEGKEVQEKLLFHGTDVMSMKTICTQNFDWRICGNNGTNYGKGSYFARDASYSHAYCQATQQGYFMFVARVLVGNYVKGNTTYVRPPRKSADRLWFYDSCVDDESNPSVFVVFEKHQIYPEYLIEYKAEVISTCKEEGTRVCKEEGTRPYKAAGLRVRKEEGISPYRAEGLRVCKEEGISPYRAEGLRVCKEEGISPYRAEGLRVCKEEGTSPYRAEGLRVRKEEGTSPYRAEGLRVRKEEGTSPYRAEGLRVCKEEGTRPYKAEGLRVCKAEGISECKEERRKCVIS
;
A
#
# COMPACT_ATOMS: atom_id res chain seq x y z
N MET A 1 9.57 11.18 -30.07
CA MET A 1 10.98 11.41 -29.70
C MET A 1 11.11 11.01 -28.24
N SER A 2 11.50 9.76 -27.99
CA SER A 2 11.49 9.16 -26.64
C SER A 2 12.86 8.53 -26.38
N ASP A 3 13.90 9.30 -26.64
CA ASP A 3 15.28 8.85 -26.58
C ASP A 3 15.82 8.96 -25.14
N PRO A 4 16.25 7.85 -24.51
CA PRO A 4 16.87 7.88 -23.19
C PRO A 4 18.08 8.83 -23.08
N ALA A 5 18.81 9.07 -24.17
CA ALA A 5 19.93 10.01 -24.19
C ALA A 5 19.46 11.45 -23.90
N VAL A 6 18.31 11.87 -24.46
CA VAL A 6 17.75 13.22 -24.23
C VAL A 6 17.29 13.38 -22.78
N PHE A 7 16.70 12.35 -22.17
CA PHE A 7 16.35 12.39 -20.75
C PHE A 7 17.58 12.38 -19.83
N SER A 8 18.64 11.66 -20.19
CA SER A 8 19.92 11.69 -19.46
C SER A 8 20.52 13.10 -19.52
N PHE A 9 20.58 13.71 -20.71
CA PHE A 9 21.10 15.07 -20.91
C PHE A 9 20.29 16.11 -20.13
N LEU A 10 18.96 16.08 -20.20
CA LEU A 10 18.09 16.96 -19.40
C LEU A 10 18.34 16.80 -17.90
N THR A 11 18.49 15.57 -17.41
CA THR A 11 18.80 15.31 -15.99
C THR A 11 20.16 15.89 -15.61
N GLN A 12 21.16 15.75 -16.48
CA GLN A 12 22.51 16.28 -16.29
C GLN A 12 22.52 17.82 -16.23
N THR A 13 21.90 18.49 -17.20
CA THR A 13 21.79 19.96 -17.26
C THR A 13 21.07 20.52 -16.02
N LEU A 14 20.00 19.88 -15.57
CA LEU A 14 19.33 20.29 -14.33
C LEU A 14 20.23 20.09 -13.10
N CYS A 15 20.88 18.93 -12.94
CA CYS A 15 21.67 18.63 -11.74
C CYS A 15 22.95 19.47 -11.63
N SER A 16 23.61 19.77 -12.75
CA SER A 16 24.75 20.69 -12.81
C SER A 16 24.41 22.13 -12.39
N HIS A 17 23.13 22.52 -12.46
CA HIS A 17 22.61 23.81 -12.01
C HIS A 17 21.88 23.76 -10.65
N GLY A 18 22.15 22.74 -9.82
CA GLY A 18 21.53 22.62 -8.50
C GLY A 18 20.13 21.99 -8.50
N GLY A 19 19.78 21.26 -9.57
CA GLY A 19 18.59 20.43 -9.65
C GLY A 19 17.29 21.14 -10.03
N ARG A 20 17.35 22.46 -10.30
CA ARG A 20 16.26 23.35 -10.70
C ARG A 20 16.78 24.36 -11.73
N LEU A 21 15.98 24.69 -12.74
CA LEU A 21 16.37 25.61 -13.81
C LEU A 21 15.11 26.25 -14.45
N GLY A 22 15.19 27.48 -14.94
CA GLY A 22 14.11 28.12 -15.68
C GLY A 22 13.85 27.40 -17.01
N LEU A 23 12.58 27.31 -17.44
CA LEU A 23 12.20 26.61 -18.67
C LEU A 23 12.85 27.24 -19.92
N ARG A 24 13.04 28.58 -19.93
CA ARG A 24 13.74 29.29 -21.01
C ARG A 24 15.25 29.00 -21.02
N GLU A 25 15.89 29.08 -19.86
CA GLU A 25 17.31 28.78 -19.69
C GLU A 25 17.61 27.31 -20.05
N LEU A 26 16.76 26.38 -19.62
CA LEU A 26 16.84 24.96 -20.00
C LEU A 26 16.64 24.76 -21.51
N GLN A 27 15.78 25.56 -22.14
CA GLN A 27 15.60 25.54 -23.59
C GLN A 27 16.88 25.98 -24.32
N GLU A 28 17.55 27.03 -23.83
CA GLU A 28 18.82 27.54 -24.38
C GLU A 28 19.95 26.50 -24.25
N TYR A 29 20.08 25.85 -23.09
CA TYR A 29 21.09 24.80 -22.87
C TYR A 29 20.88 23.52 -23.70
N VAL A 30 19.63 23.19 -24.07
CA VAL A 30 19.29 21.93 -24.73
C VAL A 30 19.05 22.12 -26.24
N GLY A 31 18.93 23.36 -26.72
CA GLY A 31 18.80 23.67 -28.16
C GLY A 31 17.47 23.22 -28.79
N LEU A 32 16.45 22.91 -27.98
CA LEU A 32 15.12 22.50 -28.44
C LEU A 32 14.19 23.71 -28.61
N SER A 33 13.14 23.58 -29.42
CA SER A 33 12.04 24.54 -29.36
C SER A 33 11.17 24.31 -28.12
N ALA A 34 10.51 25.36 -27.60
CA ALA A 34 9.64 25.26 -26.43
C ALA A 34 8.57 24.14 -26.53
N PRO A 35 7.90 23.91 -27.68
CA PRO A 35 6.98 22.77 -27.82
C PRO A 35 7.69 21.41 -27.71
N GLN A 36 8.85 21.25 -28.36
CA GLN A 36 9.62 20.00 -28.29
C GLN A 36 10.13 19.71 -26.87
N LEU A 37 10.57 20.73 -26.14
CA LEU A 37 10.96 20.59 -24.74
C LEU A 37 9.75 20.21 -23.88
N GLN A 38 8.60 20.86 -24.05
CA GLN A 38 7.38 20.55 -23.31
C GLN A 38 6.88 19.13 -23.58
N ASP A 39 6.90 18.66 -24.84
CA ASP A 39 6.56 17.28 -25.21
C ASP A 39 7.54 16.28 -24.59
N THR A 40 8.83 16.59 -24.59
CA THR A 40 9.89 15.74 -24.01
C THR A 40 9.73 15.60 -22.50
N LEU A 41 9.51 16.72 -21.78
CA LEU A 41 9.23 16.73 -20.34
C LEU A 41 7.94 15.96 -20.02
N SER A 42 6.90 16.12 -20.84
CA SER A 42 5.62 15.42 -20.67
C SER A 42 5.73 13.92 -20.92
N ALA A 43 6.56 13.49 -21.87
CA ALA A 43 6.83 12.09 -22.18
C ALA A 43 7.66 11.38 -21.09
N ALA A 44 8.61 12.08 -20.47
CA ALA A 44 9.36 11.60 -19.31
C ALA A 44 8.50 11.53 -18.03
N GLY A 45 7.57 12.48 -17.88
CA GLY A 45 6.58 12.53 -16.81
C GLY A 45 7.10 13.04 -15.45
N PRO A 46 6.18 13.28 -14.49
CA PRO A 46 6.45 13.98 -13.23
C PRO A 46 7.38 13.23 -12.27
N ARG A 47 7.70 11.96 -12.54
CA ARG A 47 8.66 11.17 -11.77
C ARG A 47 10.12 11.43 -12.14
N ARG A 48 10.39 12.04 -13.29
CA ARG A 48 11.73 12.44 -13.74
C ARG A 48 11.89 13.96 -13.79
N PHE A 49 10.89 14.66 -14.32
CA PHE A 49 10.91 16.12 -14.40
C PHE A 49 9.61 16.70 -13.87
N LEU A 50 9.72 17.53 -12.83
CA LEU A 50 8.60 18.27 -12.26
C LEU A 50 8.59 19.68 -12.83
N VAL A 51 7.62 20.00 -13.68
CA VAL A 51 7.37 21.36 -14.15
C VAL A 51 6.52 22.10 -13.11
N VAL A 52 6.99 23.26 -12.67
CA VAL A 52 6.43 24.01 -11.54
C VAL A 52 6.31 25.51 -11.84
N GLU A 53 5.63 26.21 -10.92
CA GLU A 53 5.23 27.62 -11.06
C GLU A 53 4.48 27.88 -12.38
N GLY A 54 3.41 27.08 -12.58
CA GLY A 54 2.50 27.14 -13.73
C GLY A 54 3.07 26.54 -15.01
N GLY A 55 4.34 26.86 -15.32
CA GLY A 55 5.04 26.43 -16.53
C GLY A 55 6.34 27.21 -16.78
N THR A 56 7.02 27.65 -15.72
CA THR A 56 8.20 28.54 -15.84
C THR A 56 9.50 27.90 -15.38
N GLU A 57 9.47 26.85 -14.57
CA GLU A 57 10.66 26.17 -14.05
C GLU A 57 10.53 24.64 -14.07
N VAL A 58 11.67 23.96 -14.08
CA VAL A 58 11.77 22.49 -14.13
C VAL A 58 12.71 21.99 -13.03
N LEU A 59 12.26 21.01 -12.23
CA LEU A 59 13.07 20.27 -11.26
C LEU A 59 13.39 18.86 -11.73
N ALA A 60 14.61 18.39 -11.42
CA ALA A 60 14.98 16.99 -11.56
C ALA A 60 14.50 16.15 -10.37
N VAL A 61 13.70 15.12 -10.66
CA VAL A 61 13.08 14.23 -9.68
C VAL A 61 13.58 12.80 -9.89
N THR A 62 13.70 12.04 -8.80
CA THR A 62 14.02 10.61 -8.89
C THR A 62 13.30 9.79 -7.82
N ASP A 63 13.01 8.53 -8.15
CA ASP A 63 12.52 7.51 -7.20
C ASP A 63 13.67 6.75 -6.50
N VAL A 64 14.94 6.97 -6.87
CA VAL A 64 16.12 6.34 -6.24
C VAL A 64 16.27 6.78 -4.78
N ARG A 65 16.50 5.82 -3.87
CA ARG A 65 16.70 6.06 -2.43
C ARG A 65 17.94 5.35 -1.92
N VAL A 66 18.48 5.83 -0.80
CA VAL A 66 19.58 5.17 -0.09
C VAL A 66 19.07 4.01 0.77
N CYS A 67 19.89 2.97 0.92
CA CYS A 67 19.59 1.82 1.74
C CYS A 67 19.78 2.16 3.23
N VAL A 68 18.70 2.01 4.01
CA VAL A 68 18.69 2.26 5.47
C VAL A 68 19.06 1.04 6.31
N ARG A 69 19.38 -0.10 5.67
CA ARG A 69 19.72 -1.36 6.36
C ARG A 69 21.17 -1.33 6.83
N LYS A 70 21.44 -1.79 8.05
CA LYS A 70 22.80 -1.88 8.62
C LYS A 70 23.65 -3.00 8.00
N GLU A 71 22.97 -4.02 7.49
CA GLU A 71 23.49 -5.19 6.77
C GLU A 71 22.50 -5.51 5.65
N CYS A 72 22.99 -5.73 4.43
CA CYS A 72 22.14 -5.88 3.25
C CYS A 72 22.74 -6.92 2.29
N HIS A 73 21.95 -7.91 1.86
CA HIS A 73 22.34 -8.91 0.86
C HIS A 73 22.19 -8.35 -0.58
N GLY A 74 22.55 -7.08 -0.77
CA GLY A 74 22.08 -6.26 -1.89
C GLY A 74 20.59 -5.90 -1.80
N CYS A 75 20.19 -4.83 -2.51
CA CYS A 75 18.80 -4.44 -2.76
C CYS A 75 18.74 -3.38 -3.87
N GLU A 76 17.54 -2.95 -4.28
CA GLU A 76 17.32 -1.90 -5.29
C GLU A 76 17.50 -0.46 -4.75
N ARG A 77 18.40 -0.27 -3.78
CA ARG A 77 18.71 1.05 -3.19
C ARG A 77 20.21 1.25 -3.13
N LEU A 78 20.64 2.52 -3.14
CA LEU A 78 22.06 2.86 -3.11
C LEU A 78 22.67 2.55 -1.74
N HIS A 79 23.79 1.84 -1.72
CA HIS A 79 24.61 1.59 -0.54
C HIS A 79 25.75 2.61 -0.56
N LEU A 80 25.59 3.67 0.24
CA LEU A 80 26.54 4.78 0.35
C LEU A 80 26.46 5.45 1.72
N CYS A 81 27.52 6.16 2.10
CA CYS A 81 27.61 6.84 3.38
C CYS A 81 26.79 8.15 3.36
N LYS A 82 25.68 8.18 4.11
CA LYS A 82 24.85 9.38 4.31
C LYS A 82 25.68 10.61 4.66
N LEU A 83 26.60 10.46 5.62
CA LEU A 83 27.43 11.58 6.09
C LEU A 83 28.42 12.05 5.03
N HIS A 84 28.93 11.16 4.17
CA HIS A 84 29.83 11.56 3.09
C HIS A 84 29.08 12.37 2.03
N LEU A 85 27.89 11.91 1.64
CA LEU A 85 27.01 12.64 0.71
C LEU A 85 26.59 14.02 1.24
N MET A 86 26.63 14.24 2.55
CA MET A 86 26.34 15.52 3.21
C MET A 86 27.60 16.33 3.56
N GLY A 87 28.79 15.94 3.05
CA GLY A 87 30.07 16.65 3.30
C GLY A 87 30.60 16.55 4.75
N ARG A 88 30.12 15.57 5.53
CA ARG A 88 30.23 15.50 7.00
C ARG A 88 30.82 14.19 7.53
N CYS A 89 31.31 13.30 6.66
CA CYS A 89 32.02 12.10 7.12
C CYS A 89 33.50 12.42 7.35
N HIS A 90 33.94 12.41 8.61
CA HIS A 90 35.34 12.61 8.99
C HIS A 90 36.19 11.32 8.93
N LEU A 91 35.59 10.18 8.59
CA LEU A 91 36.30 8.91 8.41
C LEU A 91 36.92 8.84 7.01
N ARG A 92 38.12 8.26 6.90
CA ARG A 92 38.70 7.91 5.60
C ARG A 92 37.82 6.86 4.90
N PRO A 93 37.75 6.83 3.54
CA PRO A 93 36.92 5.87 2.80
C PRO A 93 37.15 4.40 3.20
N SER A 94 38.40 4.02 3.48
CA SER A 94 38.77 2.67 3.93
C SER A 94 38.43 2.35 5.40
N SER A 95 38.02 3.35 6.19
CA SER A 95 37.66 3.22 7.61
C SER A 95 36.17 3.44 7.87
N CYS A 96 35.40 3.85 6.86
CA CYS A 96 33.96 4.00 6.96
C CYS A 96 33.27 2.65 6.68
N LYS A 97 32.28 2.27 7.50
CA LYS A 97 31.45 1.06 7.26
C LYS A 97 30.62 1.16 5.97
N TYR A 98 30.37 2.36 5.47
CA TYR A 98 29.53 2.61 4.30
C TYR A 98 30.39 3.17 3.15
N SER A 99 30.14 2.71 1.92
CA SER A 99 30.89 3.18 0.75
C SER A 99 30.84 4.70 0.59
N HIS A 100 31.97 5.32 0.30
CA HIS A 100 32.03 6.73 -0.07
C HIS A 100 31.83 6.94 -1.58
N ASP A 101 32.14 5.93 -2.40
CA ASP A 101 31.95 5.96 -3.85
C ASP A 101 30.46 5.73 -4.20
N ILE A 102 29.77 6.75 -4.73
CA ILE A 102 28.38 6.60 -5.20
C ILE A 102 28.31 5.62 -6.39
N MET A 103 29.34 5.61 -7.24
CA MET A 103 29.43 4.85 -8.48
C MET A 103 30.00 3.44 -8.29
N ASN A 104 30.02 2.93 -7.06
CA ASN A 104 30.55 1.60 -6.75
C ASN A 104 29.80 0.46 -7.46
N ALA A 105 30.42 -0.73 -7.48
CA ALA A 105 29.90 -1.89 -8.22
C ALA A 105 28.47 -2.31 -7.84
N GLU A 106 28.06 -2.15 -6.59
CA GLU A 106 26.69 -2.45 -6.13
C GLU A 106 25.70 -1.41 -6.66
N ASN A 107 26.07 -0.14 -6.58
CA ASN A 107 25.23 0.99 -6.97
C ASN A 107 25.06 1.12 -8.49
N LYS A 108 26.05 0.70 -9.30
CA LYS A 108 25.95 0.74 -10.78
C LYS A 108 24.69 0.06 -11.34
N LYS A 109 24.19 -1.01 -10.70
CA LYS A 109 22.92 -1.66 -11.10
C LYS A 109 21.71 -0.75 -10.81
N VAL A 110 21.65 -0.16 -9.63
CA VAL A 110 20.56 0.74 -9.20
C VAL A 110 20.54 2.00 -10.09
N LEU A 111 21.70 2.61 -10.32
CA LEU A 111 21.80 3.80 -11.18
C LEU A 111 21.45 3.50 -12.64
N ARG A 112 21.70 2.28 -13.14
CA ARG A 112 21.27 1.86 -14.48
C ARG A 112 19.77 1.65 -14.59
N ASN A 113 19.16 0.98 -13.60
CA ASN A 113 17.72 0.73 -13.58
C ASN A 113 16.86 2.00 -13.52
N HIS A 114 17.46 3.15 -13.18
CA HIS A 114 16.81 4.45 -13.10
C HIS A 114 17.35 5.48 -14.12
N ASP A 115 18.10 5.03 -15.15
CA ASP A 115 18.68 5.88 -16.20
C ASP A 115 19.58 7.03 -15.69
N LEU A 116 20.31 6.80 -14.59
CA LEU A 116 21.22 7.76 -13.96
C LEU A 116 22.72 7.43 -14.16
N SER A 117 23.04 6.41 -14.96
CA SER A 117 24.43 5.94 -15.14
C SER A 117 25.36 6.93 -15.85
N GLY A 118 24.82 7.96 -16.52
CA GLY A 118 25.58 9.00 -17.21
C GLY A 118 25.89 10.24 -16.35
N LEU A 119 25.43 10.29 -15.10
CA LEU A 119 25.65 11.41 -14.19
C LEU A 119 26.96 11.26 -13.42
N SER A 120 27.63 12.39 -13.18
CA SER A 120 28.78 12.51 -12.28
C SER A 120 28.37 12.37 -10.80
N GLU A 121 29.35 12.16 -9.93
CA GLU A 121 29.12 12.02 -8.49
C GLU A 121 28.46 13.27 -7.87
N ASN A 122 28.86 14.47 -8.32
CA ASN A 122 28.28 15.75 -7.88
C ASN A 122 26.83 15.91 -8.36
N GLU A 123 26.52 15.53 -9.60
CA GLU A 123 25.15 15.60 -10.13
C GLU A 123 24.22 14.61 -9.43
N LEU A 124 24.72 13.40 -9.12
CA LEU A 124 24.02 12.41 -8.31
C LEU A 124 23.81 12.89 -6.88
N GLN A 125 24.81 13.55 -6.28
CA GLN A 125 24.70 14.16 -4.95
C GLN A 125 23.57 15.20 -4.92
N VAL A 126 23.54 16.15 -5.86
CA VAL A 126 22.45 17.14 -5.99
C VAL A 126 21.10 16.44 -6.14
N LEU A 127 20.99 15.48 -7.07
CA LEU A 127 19.73 14.79 -7.36
C LEU A 127 19.19 14.00 -6.15
N LEU A 128 20.07 13.32 -5.40
CA LEU A 128 19.70 12.54 -4.22
C LEU A 128 19.36 13.44 -3.02
N LEU A 129 20.18 14.47 -2.77
CA LEU A 129 20.00 15.38 -1.64
C LEU A 129 18.70 16.18 -1.70
N GLN A 130 18.09 16.39 -2.88
CA GLN A 130 16.78 17.07 -2.99
C GLN A 130 15.58 16.12 -3.08
N ASN A 131 15.78 14.81 -3.26
CA ASN A 131 14.69 13.85 -3.51
C ASN A 131 14.44 12.85 -2.38
N ASP A 132 15.47 12.45 -1.63
CA ASP A 132 15.37 11.40 -0.61
C ASP A 132 15.15 11.98 0.80
N ALA A 133 13.98 11.67 1.38
CA ALA A 133 13.61 12.04 2.76
C ALA A 133 14.62 11.53 3.80
N PHE A 134 15.41 10.50 3.49
CA PHE A 134 16.45 9.97 4.37
C PHE A 134 17.50 11.02 4.77
N PHE A 135 17.71 12.08 3.98
CA PHE A 135 18.65 13.16 4.32
C PHE A 135 18.08 14.18 5.30
N LEU A 136 16.75 14.35 5.35
CA LEU A 136 16.09 15.29 6.25
C LEU A 136 16.24 14.90 7.73
N PRO A 137 16.27 15.87 8.66
CA PRO A 137 16.13 15.63 10.10
C PRO A 137 14.73 15.12 10.47
N ASP A 138 14.60 14.35 11.55
CA ASP A 138 13.28 13.84 11.96
C ASP A 138 12.30 14.97 12.33
N ALA A 139 11.02 14.75 12.05
CA ALA A 139 9.95 15.59 12.57
C ALA A 139 9.83 15.48 14.09
N CYS A 140 9.65 16.62 14.76
CA CYS A 140 9.45 16.68 16.20
C CYS A 140 8.17 15.96 16.61
N GLN A 141 8.31 14.93 17.45
CA GLN A 141 7.19 14.13 17.93
C GLN A 141 6.25 14.92 18.84
N PHE A 142 6.76 15.91 19.59
CA PHE A 142 5.95 16.75 20.48
C PHE A 142 5.10 17.75 19.69
N TYR A 143 5.70 18.40 18.68
CA TYR A 143 4.95 19.21 17.72
C TYR A 143 3.84 18.40 17.03
N ASN A 144 4.16 17.17 16.59
CA ASN A 144 3.19 16.29 15.92
C ASN A 144 2.18 15.58 16.86
N LYS A 145 2.13 15.90 18.16
CA LYS A 145 1.09 15.42 19.10
C LYS A 145 -0.15 16.31 19.08
N LYS A 146 -1.26 15.80 19.60
CA LYS A 146 -2.56 16.51 19.70
C LYS A 146 -2.39 17.73 20.62
N GLY A 147 -2.28 18.92 20.03
CA GLY A 147 -1.99 20.18 20.73
C GLY A 147 -0.91 21.05 20.07
N GLY A 148 -0.10 20.50 19.15
CA GLY A 148 0.78 21.31 18.28
C GLY A 148 1.95 22.02 18.95
N HIS A 149 2.25 21.74 20.23
CA HIS A 149 3.23 22.49 21.02
C HIS A 149 4.48 21.67 21.35
N CYS A 150 5.65 22.26 21.04
CA CYS A 150 6.95 21.77 21.47
C CYS A 150 7.50 22.71 22.54
N MET A 151 7.80 22.20 23.74
CA MET A 151 8.30 23.02 24.85
C MET A 151 9.68 23.65 24.57
N GLN A 152 10.44 23.12 23.61
CA GLN A 152 11.74 23.67 23.20
C GLN A 152 11.61 24.78 22.13
N GLN A 153 10.45 24.93 21.47
CA GLN A 153 10.18 25.94 20.43
C GLN A 153 11.38 26.11 19.46
N ASN A 154 11.92 27.32 19.34
CA ASN A 154 13.03 27.67 18.45
C ASN A 154 14.37 26.97 18.77
N ASN A 155 14.52 26.37 19.96
CA ASN A 155 15.69 25.63 20.39
C ASN A 155 15.57 24.11 20.13
N CYS A 156 14.47 23.65 19.52
CA CYS A 156 14.31 22.24 19.16
C CYS A 156 15.22 21.88 17.95
N ASN A 157 15.96 20.77 18.04
CA ASN A 157 16.80 20.28 16.93
C ASN A 157 16.07 19.31 15.98
N LYS A 158 14.73 19.39 15.92
CA LYS A 158 13.85 18.53 15.12
C LYS A 158 12.85 19.40 14.35
N LEU A 159 12.47 18.96 13.15
CA LEU A 159 11.59 19.74 12.26
C LEU A 159 10.19 19.92 12.87
N HIS A 160 9.71 21.16 12.97
CA HIS A 160 8.33 21.49 13.36
C HIS A 160 7.37 21.42 12.16
N ILE A 161 7.46 20.32 11.41
CA ILE A 161 6.71 20.05 10.18
C ILE A 161 5.80 18.83 10.40
N CYS A 162 4.68 18.80 9.68
CA CYS A 162 3.77 17.66 9.63
C CYS A 162 4.52 16.40 9.17
N ARG A 163 4.66 15.40 10.06
CA ARG A 163 5.32 14.13 9.72
C ARG A 163 4.69 13.44 8.51
N HIS A 164 3.37 13.56 8.34
CA HIS A 164 2.64 12.95 7.23
C HIS A 164 2.87 13.70 5.91
N PHE A 165 3.20 14.99 5.94
CA PHE A 165 3.64 15.74 4.75
C PHE A 165 5.03 15.25 4.32
N LEU A 166 5.96 15.11 5.27
CA LEU A 166 7.30 14.58 4.98
C LEU A 166 7.29 13.13 4.45
N TYR A 167 6.28 12.33 4.79
CA TYR A 167 6.09 10.99 4.22
C TYR A 167 5.18 10.96 2.97
N GLY A 168 4.73 12.09 2.44
CA GLY A 168 3.83 12.14 1.26
C GLY A 168 2.44 11.55 1.48
N THR A 169 1.99 11.44 2.73
CA THR A 169 0.73 10.76 3.15
C THR A 169 -0.27 11.69 3.85
N CYS A 170 -0.02 13.00 3.89
CA CYS A 170 -0.94 13.96 4.52
C CYS A 170 -2.26 14.09 3.75
N LYS A 171 -3.36 13.62 4.36
CA LYS A 171 -4.73 13.62 3.82
C LYS A 171 -5.49 14.95 4.02
N PHE A 172 -4.84 15.99 4.52
CA PHE A 172 -5.47 17.25 4.89
C PHE A 172 -5.00 18.37 3.95
N PRO A 173 -5.81 18.81 2.96
CA PRO A 173 -5.46 19.93 2.07
C PRO A 173 -5.24 21.26 2.80
N ARG A 174 -5.74 21.37 4.04
CA ARG A 174 -5.44 22.43 5.01
C ARG A 174 -5.06 21.75 6.31
N CYS A 175 -3.81 21.32 6.44
CA CYS A 175 -3.32 20.70 7.65
C CYS A 175 -3.18 21.74 8.78
N ILE A 176 -3.39 21.30 10.02
CA ILE A 176 -3.16 22.13 11.22
C ILE A 176 -1.68 22.19 11.63
N MET A 177 -0.85 21.30 11.06
CA MET A 177 0.60 21.25 11.27
C MET A 177 1.28 21.89 10.05
N SER A 178 2.39 22.61 10.27
CA SER A 178 3.14 23.28 9.21
C SER A 178 3.54 22.31 8.11
N HIS A 179 3.38 22.74 6.86
CA HIS A 179 3.98 22.12 5.67
C HIS A 179 5.13 22.99 5.12
N ASN A 180 5.50 24.09 5.80
CA ASN A 180 6.50 25.04 5.33
C ASN A 180 7.91 24.68 5.83
N ILE A 181 8.63 23.89 5.04
CA ILE A 181 10.04 23.53 5.22
C ILE A 181 10.97 24.78 5.13
N LEU A 182 10.46 25.90 4.60
CA LEU A 182 11.18 27.18 4.49
C LEU A 182 10.90 28.15 5.65
N ASP A 183 10.28 27.71 6.75
CA ASP A 183 10.19 28.54 7.95
C ASP A 183 11.56 28.69 8.66
N ASP A 184 11.76 29.80 9.38
CA ASP A 184 13.04 30.14 10.01
C ASP A 184 13.58 29.03 10.92
N HIS A 185 12.70 28.24 11.53
CA HIS A 185 13.08 27.14 12.42
C HIS A 185 13.51 25.91 11.62
N ALA A 186 12.74 25.55 10.58
CA ALA A 186 13.07 24.47 9.67
C ALA A 186 14.39 24.73 8.94
N LEU A 187 14.62 25.94 8.41
CA LEU A 187 15.87 26.32 7.75
C LEU A 187 17.09 26.18 8.67
N ARG A 188 17.06 26.73 9.89
CA ARG A 188 18.15 26.53 10.87
C ARG A 188 18.43 25.05 11.14
N VAL A 189 17.39 24.24 11.30
CA VAL A 189 17.52 22.80 11.57
C VAL A 189 18.08 22.05 10.34
N LEU A 190 17.77 22.48 9.11
CA LEU A 190 18.33 21.95 7.87
C LEU A 190 19.79 22.34 7.65
N GLU A 191 20.15 23.60 7.94
CA GLU A 191 21.54 24.07 7.93
C GLU A 191 22.40 23.26 8.92
N THR A 192 21.86 22.90 10.10
CA THR A 192 22.58 22.04 11.06
C THR A 192 22.94 20.66 10.51
N VAL A 193 22.27 20.20 9.44
CA VAL A 193 22.62 18.95 8.72
C VAL A 193 23.23 19.18 7.32
N GLY A 194 23.37 20.43 6.87
CA GLY A 194 24.05 20.76 5.61
C GLY A 194 23.13 20.77 4.39
N ILE A 195 21.83 21.01 4.61
CA ILE A 195 20.86 21.29 3.56
C ILE A 195 20.66 22.81 3.55
N ASP A 196 21.05 23.47 2.46
CA ASP A 196 20.91 24.92 2.31
C ASP A 196 19.49 25.34 1.87
N GLY A 197 19.23 26.66 1.83
CA GLY A 197 17.95 27.20 1.42
C GLY A 197 17.52 26.87 -0.01
N LYS A 198 18.45 26.58 -0.94
CA LYS A 198 18.13 26.19 -2.32
C LYS A 198 17.64 24.74 -2.37
N ILE A 199 18.37 23.82 -1.73
CA ILE A 199 17.95 22.42 -1.61
C ILE A 199 16.65 22.30 -0.80
N ALA A 200 16.50 23.11 0.26
CA ALA A 200 15.26 23.20 1.04
C ALA A 200 14.07 23.67 0.18
N SER A 201 14.28 24.65 -0.73
CA SER A 201 13.25 25.09 -1.69
C SER A 201 12.85 23.97 -2.63
N ASN A 202 13.81 23.20 -3.15
CA ASN A 202 13.52 22.04 -4.00
C ASN A 202 12.73 20.96 -3.24
N PHE A 203 13.07 20.70 -1.97
CA PHE A 203 12.27 19.84 -1.09
C PHE A 203 10.83 20.34 -0.91
N GLN A 204 10.64 21.62 -0.59
CA GLN A 204 9.32 22.23 -0.44
C GLN A 204 8.47 21.98 -1.70
N THR A 205 8.99 22.36 -2.86
CA THR A 205 8.32 22.24 -4.16
C THR A 205 7.96 20.79 -4.51
N ILE A 206 8.87 19.83 -4.30
CA ILE A 206 8.61 18.40 -4.54
C ILE A 206 7.53 17.85 -3.60
N TYR A 207 7.51 18.28 -2.34
CA TYR A 207 6.61 17.73 -1.32
C TYR A 207 5.21 18.35 -1.41
N ASP A 208 5.11 19.63 -1.78
CA ASP A 208 3.84 20.27 -2.14
C ASP A 208 3.20 19.61 -3.37
N ASN A 209 3.99 19.31 -4.42
CA ASN A 209 3.48 18.56 -5.56
C ASN A 209 2.94 17.18 -5.15
N LYS A 210 3.73 16.37 -4.42
CA LYS A 210 3.30 15.07 -3.90
C LYS A 210 2.03 15.17 -3.04
N HIS A 211 1.93 16.19 -2.18
CA HIS A 211 0.76 16.43 -1.35
C HIS A 211 -0.47 16.79 -2.18
N MET A 212 -0.31 17.64 -3.20
CA MET A 212 -1.38 18.02 -4.14
C MET A 212 -1.88 16.83 -4.97
N GLU A 213 -0.97 16.00 -5.50
CA GLU A 213 -1.33 14.78 -6.24
C GLU A 213 -2.08 13.78 -5.35
N PHE A 214 -1.58 13.50 -4.16
CA PHE A 214 -2.18 12.57 -3.20
C PHE A 214 -3.60 12.98 -2.79
N ASN A 215 -3.87 14.29 -2.66
CA ASN A 215 -5.20 14.82 -2.36
C ASN A 215 -6.10 14.90 -3.60
N ARG A 216 -5.55 15.12 -4.81
CA ARG A 216 -6.29 15.04 -6.09
C ARG A 216 -6.78 13.62 -6.36
N GLN A 217 -5.92 12.61 -6.17
CA GLN A 217 -6.27 11.20 -6.34
C GLN A 217 -7.40 10.77 -5.39
N GLN A 218 -7.40 11.26 -4.14
CA GLN A 218 -8.49 10.99 -3.19
C GLN A 218 -9.82 11.65 -3.59
N LYS A 219 -9.81 12.88 -4.13
CA LYS A 219 -11.04 13.53 -4.65
C LYS A 219 -11.67 12.77 -5.81
N ASN A 220 -10.87 12.21 -6.72
CA ASN A 220 -11.37 11.41 -7.85
C ASN A 220 -12.00 10.08 -7.42
N GLY A 221 -11.79 9.63 -6.17
CA GLY A 221 -12.50 8.50 -5.57
C GLY A 221 -13.86 8.86 -4.95
N TYR A 222 -14.21 10.15 -4.88
CA TYR A 222 -15.41 10.68 -4.22
C TYR A 222 -16.23 11.59 -5.15
N VAL A 223 -16.69 11.04 -6.28
CA VAL A 223 -17.73 11.69 -7.11
C VAL A 223 -18.92 10.74 -7.33
N HIS A 224 -19.63 10.46 -6.24
CA HIS A 224 -21.09 10.52 -6.24
C HIS A 224 -21.62 10.81 -4.83
N ASN A 225 -22.69 11.60 -4.77
CA ASN A 225 -23.46 11.95 -3.58
C ASN A 225 -22.77 12.86 -2.54
N SER A 226 -22.86 14.17 -2.77
CA SER A 226 -23.33 15.13 -1.75
C SER A 226 -23.83 16.41 -2.41
N ARG A 227 -25.08 16.81 -2.13
CA ARG A 227 -25.62 18.13 -2.51
C ARG A 227 -24.95 19.21 -1.65
N PRO A 228 -24.74 20.44 -2.15
CA PRO A 228 -24.22 21.53 -1.33
C PRO A 228 -25.24 21.92 -0.24
N ARG A 229 -24.75 22.17 0.99
CA ARG A 229 -25.56 22.72 2.09
C ARG A 229 -24.99 24.10 2.45
N ASN A 230 -25.89 25.08 2.58
CA ASN A 230 -25.60 26.51 2.53
C ASN A 230 -24.57 27.02 3.55
N ASP A 231 -23.88 28.09 3.14
CA ASP A 231 -23.05 28.94 3.98
C ASP A 231 -23.76 29.41 5.27
N PHE A 232 -23.03 29.36 6.38
CA PHE A 232 -23.28 30.26 7.51
C PHE A 232 -22.01 30.99 7.90
N ARG A 233 -21.96 32.28 7.53
CA ARG A 233 -20.91 33.23 7.91
C ARG A 233 -20.81 33.35 9.44
N LYS A 234 -19.59 33.33 9.99
CA LYS A 234 -19.25 34.03 11.23
C LYS A 234 -18.15 35.06 10.95
N LYS A 235 -18.46 36.32 11.27
CA LYS A 235 -17.54 37.48 11.16
C LYS A 235 -16.55 37.47 12.34
N PRO A 236 -15.34 38.03 12.16
CA PRO A 236 -14.63 38.75 13.22
C PRO A 236 -15.01 40.25 13.23
N ALA A 237 -14.63 40.95 14.30
CA ALA A 237 -15.08 42.30 14.61
C ALA A 237 -14.35 43.42 13.85
N VAL A 238 -14.96 44.60 13.85
CA VAL A 238 -14.49 45.83 13.22
C VAL A 238 -13.48 46.57 14.11
N THR A 239 -12.36 47.02 13.53
CA THR A 239 -11.71 48.28 13.93
C THR A 239 -11.66 49.21 12.71
N ARG A 240 -11.76 50.52 12.96
CA ARG A 240 -12.35 51.50 12.03
C ARG A 240 -11.47 52.74 11.92
N ILE A 241 -10.87 52.99 10.75
CA ILE A 241 -10.47 54.34 10.30
C ILE A 241 -10.94 54.52 8.84
N LYS A 242 -11.31 55.75 8.48
CA LYS A 242 -12.13 56.08 7.30
C LYS A 242 -11.26 56.52 6.10
N GLU A 243 -11.64 56.03 4.92
CA GLU A 243 -11.99 56.77 3.68
C GLU A 243 -11.70 58.29 3.59
N PRO A 244 -11.38 58.83 2.38
CA PRO A 244 -12.39 58.84 1.30
C PRO A 244 -11.93 58.61 -0.17
N LYS A 245 -12.85 58.01 -0.96
CA LYS A 245 -13.44 58.41 -2.28
C LYS A 245 -12.53 59.11 -3.34
N THR A 246 -12.69 58.92 -4.65
CA THR A 246 -13.93 58.68 -5.44
C THR A 246 -13.65 57.95 -6.77
N THR A 247 -14.69 57.50 -7.46
CA THR A 247 -14.73 56.58 -8.61
C THR A 247 -14.81 57.20 -10.02
N LEU A 248 -14.36 56.42 -11.03
CA LEU A 248 -14.83 56.37 -12.46
C LEU A 248 -14.43 57.52 -13.42
N PRO A 249 -14.47 57.36 -14.78
CA PRO A 249 -14.93 56.21 -15.59
C PRO A 249 -14.04 55.76 -16.81
N THR A 250 -14.49 54.67 -17.47
CA THR A 250 -14.41 54.27 -18.91
C THR A 250 -13.11 54.17 -19.74
N VAL A 251 -12.88 52.95 -20.22
CA VAL A 251 -12.61 52.47 -21.61
C VAL A 251 -12.64 53.51 -22.75
N GLU A 252 -11.58 53.59 -23.57
CA GLU A 252 -11.55 53.26 -25.02
C GLU A 252 -10.15 53.48 -25.67
N SER A 253 -10.04 53.37 -27.00
CA SER A 253 -8.90 52.75 -27.72
C SER A 253 -7.83 53.71 -28.31
N MET A 254 -6.71 53.10 -28.74
CA MET A 254 -5.60 53.55 -29.65
C MET A 254 -5.96 54.62 -30.72
N PRO A 255 -5.02 55.47 -31.27
CA PRO A 255 -3.73 55.03 -31.87
C PRO A 255 -2.52 56.03 -32.05
N HIS A 256 -1.42 55.51 -32.63
CA HIS A 256 -0.32 56.13 -33.43
C HIS A 256 0.28 57.55 -33.15
N VAL A 257 1.51 57.61 -32.58
CA VAL A 257 2.85 57.98 -33.18
C VAL A 257 2.86 58.88 -34.47
N PRO A 258 3.78 59.87 -34.74
CA PRO A 258 5.11 60.30 -34.15
C PRO A 258 5.22 61.86 -33.94
N PRO A 259 6.34 62.66 -34.09
CA PRO A 259 7.81 62.40 -34.15
C PRO A 259 8.77 63.37 -33.37
N SER A 260 9.94 62.82 -32.99
CA SER A 260 11.33 63.37 -33.12
C SER A 260 11.89 64.65 -32.42
N GLN A 261 13.20 64.54 -32.11
CA GLN A 261 14.26 65.54 -31.83
C GLN A 261 14.36 66.12 -30.40
N GLY A 262 15.51 66.16 -29.71
CA GLY A 262 16.83 65.52 -29.94
C GLY A 262 18.02 66.49 -30.00
N SER A 263 18.97 66.38 -29.05
CA SER A 263 20.39 66.82 -29.19
C SER A 263 21.21 66.54 -27.92
N ARG A 264 22.55 66.56 -27.90
CA ARG A 264 23.57 65.89 -28.77
C ARG A 264 24.97 66.08 -28.13
N SER A 265 25.79 65.03 -28.08
CA SER A 265 27.29 65.00 -28.08
C SER A 265 27.72 63.54 -27.84
N THR A 266 28.46 62.75 -28.65
CA THR A 266 29.68 62.92 -29.49
C THR A 266 30.89 63.33 -28.67
N VAL A 267 32.10 62.74 -28.78
CA VAL A 267 32.77 61.89 -29.81
C VAL A 267 33.63 60.83 -29.04
N SER A 268 34.28 59.75 -29.53
CA SER A 268 34.79 59.32 -30.85
C SER A 268 34.83 57.76 -31.01
N VAL A 269 35.27 57.30 -32.18
CA VAL A 269 35.69 55.92 -32.57
C VAL A 269 37.00 56.05 -33.37
N GLN A 270 37.79 54.98 -33.53
CA GLN A 270 38.60 54.79 -34.75
C GLN A 270 38.59 53.30 -35.20
N SER A 271 38.86 53.07 -36.48
CA SER A 271 38.38 51.91 -37.25
C SER A 271 39.19 51.67 -38.55
N GLN A 272 38.83 50.62 -39.31
CA GLN A 272 39.36 50.21 -40.64
C GLN A 272 40.71 49.45 -40.57
N ASP A 273 41.07 48.52 -41.47
CA ASP A 273 40.77 48.22 -42.90
C ASP A 273 40.60 46.67 -43.10
N LYS A 274 40.45 45.99 -44.26
CA LYS A 274 39.91 46.14 -45.64
C LYS A 274 40.43 44.89 -46.44
N LEU A 275 39.78 44.48 -47.53
CA LEU A 275 40.10 43.26 -48.31
C LEU A 275 41.46 43.31 -49.06
N PRO A 276 42.03 42.17 -49.50
CA PRO A 276 42.13 41.94 -50.96
C PRO A 276 42.06 40.45 -51.46
N THR A 277 42.33 40.29 -52.76
CA THR A 277 42.03 39.20 -53.72
C THR A 277 43.04 38.03 -53.89
N ARG A 278 42.49 36.86 -54.30
CA ARG A 278 42.89 35.89 -55.37
C ARG A 278 44.29 36.00 -56.05
N VAL A 279 44.98 34.85 -56.23
CA VAL A 279 45.63 34.33 -57.48
C VAL A 279 46.42 33.01 -57.21
N GLU A 280 46.06 31.93 -57.96
CA GLU A 280 46.86 30.92 -58.75
C GLU A 280 48.16 30.25 -58.14
N ASP A 281 48.70 29.08 -58.58
CA ASP A 281 48.47 28.17 -59.73
C ASP A 281 49.09 26.74 -59.54
N LYS A 282 48.71 25.75 -60.40
CA LYS A 282 49.32 24.42 -60.74
C LYS A 282 49.57 23.38 -59.62
N GLY A 283 49.27 22.08 -59.74
CA GLY A 283 48.73 21.21 -60.82
C GLY A 283 48.58 19.76 -60.28
N GLU A 284 48.33 18.66 -61.01
CA GLU A 284 48.05 18.38 -62.44
C GLU A 284 47.08 17.16 -62.58
N GLY A 285 47.38 16.15 -63.42
CA GLY A 285 46.66 14.87 -63.62
C GLY A 285 47.63 13.72 -63.97
N PRO A 286 47.20 12.50 -64.44
CA PRO A 286 46.02 12.18 -65.29
C PRO A 286 45.00 11.19 -64.65
N ARG A 287 43.69 11.20 -64.98
CA ARG A 287 42.92 10.49 -66.07
C ARG A 287 43.01 8.95 -66.06
N SER A 288 41.98 8.16 -66.41
CA SER A 288 40.58 8.32 -66.94
C SER A 288 39.85 6.94 -66.83
N THR A 289 38.53 6.68 -66.98
CA THR A 289 37.37 7.16 -67.79
C THR A 289 36.04 6.90 -67.01
N VAL A 290 34.96 7.71 -66.95
CA VAL A 290 34.06 8.31 -67.98
C VAL A 290 33.22 7.22 -68.71
N SER A 291 31.88 7.23 -68.93
CA SER A 291 30.73 8.19 -68.91
C SER A 291 29.38 7.39 -68.79
N VAL A 292 28.29 7.78 -68.10
CA VAL A 292 27.25 8.85 -68.28
C VAL A 292 26.06 8.51 -69.23
N GLN A 293 24.84 8.90 -68.80
CA GLN A 293 23.56 9.11 -69.53
C GLN A 293 22.55 7.95 -69.77
N SER A 294 21.37 8.33 -70.28
CA SER A 294 20.05 7.99 -69.70
C SER A 294 18.88 8.10 -70.69
N GLN A 295 17.92 7.16 -70.66
CA GLN A 295 16.57 7.15 -71.30
C GLN A 295 15.91 5.75 -71.02
N ASP A 296 14.61 5.45 -71.12
CA ASP A 296 13.42 6.22 -71.54
C ASP A 296 12.09 5.69 -70.91
N LYS A 297 10.94 6.21 -71.38
CA LYS A 297 9.57 6.03 -70.86
C LYS A 297 8.76 4.78 -71.33
N LEU A 298 7.71 4.50 -70.53
CA LEU A 298 6.35 3.98 -70.83
C LEU A 298 5.92 3.73 -72.30
N PRO A 299 4.97 2.78 -72.50
CA PRO A 299 3.64 3.24 -72.92
C PRO A 299 2.41 2.55 -72.26
N THR A 300 1.32 3.32 -72.15
CA THR A 300 -0.10 2.91 -72.02
C THR A 300 -0.65 2.55 -73.44
N GLN A 301 -1.83 1.97 -73.73
CA GLN A 301 -3.20 2.11 -73.19
C GLN A 301 -4.18 1.10 -73.86
N ALA A 302 -5.47 1.12 -73.43
CA ALA A 302 -6.69 0.55 -74.05
C ALA A 302 -6.90 -0.99 -74.01
N GLY A 303 -8.10 -1.56 -73.78
CA GLY A 303 -9.37 -0.99 -73.28
C GLY A 303 -10.62 -1.51 -74.00
N ASP A 304 -11.57 -2.14 -73.28
CA ASP A 304 -12.99 -2.21 -73.70
C ASP A 304 -13.97 -2.50 -72.53
N LYS A 305 -15.28 -2.42 -72.79
CA LYS A 305 -16.42 -2.31 -71.84
C LYS A 305 -17.17 -3.63 -71.59
N GLY A 306 -17.90 -3.71 -70.48
CA GLY A 306 -18.96 -4.71 -70.24
C GLY A 306 -19.63 -4.55 -68.87
N GLU A 307 -20.94 -4.33 -68.82
CA GLU A 307 -21.72 -4.02 -67.60
C GLU A 307 -22.25 -5.28 -66.88
N GLY A 308 -22.45 -5.25 -65.54
CA GLY A 308 -23.18 -6.35 -64.89
C GLY A 308 -23.28 -6.45 -63.36
N LYS A 309 -24.14 -5.62 -62.74
CA LYS A 309 -24.79 -5.80 -61.40
C LYS A 309 -23.99 -5.56 -60.10
N LYS A 310 -24.74 -5.07 -59.10
CA LYS A 310 -24.30 -4.44 -57.83
C LYS A 310 -24.25 -5.41 -56.65
N GLY A 311 -23.35 -5.12 -55.70
CA GLY A 311 -23.42 -5.56 -54.29
C GLY A 311 -22.49 -4.71 -53.43
N ASN A 312 -23.03 -3.93 -52.49
CA ASN A 312 -22.28 -2.89 -51.77
C ASN A 312 -21.22 -3.46 -50.80
N SER A 313 -19.97 -3.00 -50.94
CA SER A 313 -18.93 -3.01 -49.92
C SER A 313 -18.09 -1.75 -50.10
N SER A 314 -18.22 -0.75 -49.21
CA SER A 314 -17.46 0.51 -49.33
C SER A 314 -16.07 0.38 -48.72
N ASP A 315 -15.05 0.73 -49.50
CA ASP A 315 -13.65 0.71 -49.10
C ASP A 315 -13.32 1.58 -47.88
N LYS A 316 -12.27 1.17 -47.17
CA LYS A 316 -11.29 2.12 -46.64
C LYS A 316 -9.89 1.50 -46.61
N ALA A 317 -9.05 1.99 -47.52
CA ALA A 317 -7.67 1.56 -47.67
C ALA A 317 -6.82 1.84 -46.41
N SER A 318 -6.03 0.82 -46.06
CA SER A 318 -4.72 0.88 -45.40
C SER A 318 -4.29 2.20 -44.72
N LYS A 319 -4.36 2.21 -43.39
CA LYS A 319 -3.30 2.84 -42.56
C LYS A 319 -2.40 1.73 -42.03
N ASP A 320 -1.11 1.81 -42.30
CA ASP A 320 -0.10 0.89 -41.74
C ASP A 320 0.02 1.08 -40.23
N ASN A 321 -0.71 0.25 -39.48
CA ASN A 321 -0.52 0.08 -38.05
C ASN A 321 0.54 -1.01 -37.82
N LYS A 322 1.82 -0.64 -37.77
CA LYS A 322 2.85 -1.54 -37.21
C LYS A 322 2.69 -1.58 -35.68
N LYS A 323 1.70 -2.37 -35.25
CA LYS A 323 1.29 -2.55 -33.85
C LYS A 323 2.40 -3.27 -33.09
N ASP A 324 2.88 -2.62 -32.04
CA ASP A 324 3.96 -3.08 -31.15
C ASP A 324 3.46 -4.27 -30.28
N ASN A 325 3.50 -5.47 -30.87
CA ASN A 325 3.08 -6.73 -30.29
C ASN A 325 4.29 -7.44 -29.65
N SER A 326 4.13 -7.97 -28.43
CA SER A 326 5.16 -8.76 -27.76
C SER A 326 5.12 -10.22 -28.22
N ASP A 327 6.28 -10.81 -28.48
CA ASP A 327 6.45 -12.23 -28.84
C ASP A 327 6.24 -13.22 -27.66
N GLU A 328 5.81 -12.72 -26.48
CA GLU A 328 5.41 -13.57 -25.36
C GLU A 328 3.95 -14.05 -25.49
N ILE A 329 3.69 -15.28 -25.04
CA ILE A 329 2.35 -15.85 -24.91
C ILE A 329 1.69 -15.30 -23.64
N CYS A 330 0.48 -14.78 -23.80
CA CYS A 330 -0.33 -14.25 -22.72
C CYS A 330 -0.69 -15.35 -21.70
N LEU A 331 0.02 -15.38 -20.59
CA LEU A 331 -0.19 -16.32 -19.48
C LEU A 331 -1.64 -16.31 -18.98
N PHE A 332 -2.29 -15.14 -18.92
CA PHE A 332 -3.70 -15.03 -18.56
C PHE A 332 -4.64 -15.64 -19.62
N TYR A 333 -4.26 -15.67 -20.90
CA TYR A 333 -5.07 -16.31 -21.94
C TYR A 333 -4.94 -17.84 -21.90
N VAL A 334 -3.74 -18.38 -21.63
CA VAL A 334 -3.54 -19.83 -21.38
C VAL A 334 -4.51 -20.33 -20.29
N TRP A 335 -4.77 -19.50 -19.28
CA TRP A 335 -5.70 -19.70 -18.18
C TRP A 335 -7.16 -19.24 -18.42
N LYS A 336 -7.51 -18.77 -19.63
CA LYS A 336 -8.85 -18.22 -20.00
C LYS A 336 -9.29 -16.97 -19.21
N TYR A 337 -8.37 -16.24 -18.58
CA TYR A 337 -8.61 -15.05 -17.76
C TYR A 337 -8.20 -13.71 -18.42
N CYS A 338 -7.78 -13.70 -19.69
CA CYS A 338 -7.35 -12.45 -20.36
C CYS A 338 -8.55 -11.52 -20.64
N LYS A 339 -8.63 -10.42 -19.88
CA LYS A 339 -9.69 -9.39 -20.03
C LYS A 339 -9.51 -8.51 -21.28
N ASN A 340 -8.31 -8.44 -21.85
CA ASN A 340 -8.00 -7.49 -22.92
C ASN A 340 -8.43 -7.97 -24.32
N LYS A 341 -8.76 -9.25 -24.51
CA LYS A 341 -9.10 -9.85 -25.82
C LYS A 341 -8.12 -9.36 -26.90
N ASP A 342 -8.61 -8.80 -28.00
CA ASP A 342 -7.82 -8.36 -29.18
C ASP A 342 -6.98 -7.09 -28.93
N LYS A 343 -7.14 -6.47 -27.76
CA LYS A 343 -6.31 -5.37 -27.24
C LYS A 343 -5.16 -5.86 -26.36
N CYS A 344 -4.99 -7.17 -26.18
CA CYS A 344 -3.81 -7.71 -25.51
C CYS A 344 -2.56 -7.49 -26.38
N LYS A 345 -1.43 -7.13 -25.77
CA LYS A 345 -0.14 -7.00 -26.47
C LYS A 345 0.55 -8.34 -26.71
N SER A 346 0.18 -9.36 -25.94
CA SER A 346 0.82 -10.69 -25.91
C SER A 346 -0.02 -11.73 -26.64
N VAL A 347 0.65 -12.70 -27.26
CA VAL A 347 0.03 -13.67 -28.16
C VAL A 347 -0.94 -14.59 -27.41
N HIS A 348 -2.13 -14.77 -27.97
CA HIS A 348 -3.18 -15.62 -27.39
C HIS A 348 -3.03 -17.05 -27.91
N TYR A 349 -2.51 -17.95 -27.05
CA TYR A 349 -2.36 -19.37 -27.37
C TYR A 349 -2.72 -20.27 -26.18
N HIS A 350 -3.16 -21.50 -26.44
CA HIS A 350 -3.72 -22.38 -25.39
C HIS A 350 -2.67 -23.26 -24.67
N LEU A 351 -1.47 -23.39 -25.24
CA LEU A 351 -0.28 -24.02 -24.66
C LEU A 351 0.76 -22.97 -24.21
N PRO A 352 1.70 -23.30 -23.31
CA PRO A 352 2.75 -22.37 -22.86
C PRO A 352 3.88 -22.15 -23.89
N TYR A 353 3.78 -22.79 -25.05
CA TYR A 353 4.69 -22.68 -26.20
C TYR A 353 3.88 -22.62 -27.50
N LYS A 354 4.44 -22.00 -28.53
CA LYS A 354 3.90 -21.96 -29.90
C LYS A 354 5.05 -21.92 -30.89
N TRP A 355 4.97 -22.67 -31.99
CA TRP A 355 5.98 -22.70 -33.04
C TRP A 355 5.43 -22.10 -34.34
N GLU A 356 6.22 -21.23 -34.96
CA GLU A 356 5.80 -20.51 -36.17
C GLU A 356 6.91 -20.55 -37.23
N LYS A 357 6.53 -20.66 -38.50
CA LYS A 357 7.42 -20.62 -39.67
C LYS A 357 7.17 -19.33 -40.46
N TYR A 358 8.23 -18.67 -40.90
CA TYR A 358 8.15 -17.46 -41.71
C TYR A 358 8.08 -17.80 -43.20
N ASP A 359 7.10 -17.25 -43.92
CA ASP A 359 6.97 -17.45 -45.39
C ASP A 359 7.64 -16.36 -46.23
N GLY A 360 8.20 -15.32 -45.60
CA GLY A 360 8.72 -14.11 -46.25
C GLY A 360 7.88 -12.85 -45.99
N PHE A 361 6.64 -13.00 -45.50
CA PHE A 361 5.73 -11.91 -45.17
C PHE A 361 5.15 -12.05 -43.76
N PHE A 362 4.70 -13.24 -43.39
CA PHE A 362 3.98 -13.54 -42.15
C PHE A 362 4.53 -14.77 -41.41
N TRP A 363 4.22 -14.85 -40.12
CA TRP A 363 4.51 -16.01 -39.27
C TRP A 363 3.28 -16.92 -39.24
N HIS A 364 3.44 -18.15 -39.74
CA HIS A 364 2.38 -19.17 -39.80
C HIS A 364 2.59 -20.23 -38.73
N GLU A 365 1.50 -20.65 -38.10
CA GLU A 365 1.51 -21.69 -37.06
C GLU A 365 1.89 -23.06 -37.67
N LEU A 366 2.92 -23.71 -37.11
CA LEU A 366 3.37 -25.03 -37.58
C LEU A 366 2.39 -26.14 -37.17
N SER A 367 2.34 -27.24 -37.92
CA SER A 367 1.59 -28.43 -37.52
C SER A 367 2.37 -29.29 -36.51
N MET A 368 1.65 -30.06 -35.69
CA MET A 368 2.22 -31.06 -34.75
C MET A 368 3.26 -30.49 -33.77
N MET A 369 3.05 -29.24 -33.33
CA MET A 369 4.00 -28.49 -32.50
C MET A 369 4.32 -29.10 -31.14
N GLU A 370 3.50 -30.00 -30.62
CA GLU A 370 3.85 -30.74 -29.40
C GLU A 370 5.03 -31.70 -29.63
N GLU A 371 5.13 -32.33 -30.81
CA GLU A 371 6.28 -33.15 -31.16
C GLU A 371 7.52 -32.30 -31.40
N ILE A 372 7.35 -31.13 -32.05
CA ILE A 372 8.43 -30.15 -32.25
C ILE A 372 8.96 -29.66 -30.90
N GLU A 373 8.06 -29.29 -29.98
CA GLU A 373 8.41 -28.89 -28.62
C GLU A 373 9.11 -30.02 -27.86
N ARG A 374 8.56 -31.24 -27.89
CA ARG A 374 9.13 -32.42 -27.21
C ARG A 374 10.55 -32.71 -27.68
N ALA A 375 10.78 -32.67 -29.00
CA ALA A 375 12.10 -32.86 -29.58
C ALA A 375 13.04 -31.71 -29.20
N TYR A 376 12.59 -30.45 -29.26
CA TYR A 376 13.39 -29.29 -28.88
C TYR A 376 13.81 -29.32 -27.40
N CYS A 377 12.91 -29.72 -26.50
CA CYS A 377 13.18 -29.77 -25.06
C CYS A 377 14.32 -30.72 -24.67
N ASP A 378 14.57 -31.78 -25.44
CA ASP A 378 15.70 -32.68 -25.22
C ASP A 378 16.99 -32.05 -25.81
N PRO A 379 18.00 -31.74 -24.97
CA PRO A 379 19.25 -31.12 -25.45
C PRO A 379 20.04 -32.00 -26.43
N LYS A 380 19.79 -33.32 -26.48
CA LYS A 380 20.42 -34.23 -27.45
C LYS A 380 19.99 -33.96 -28.89
N ASN A 381 18.82 -33.34 -29.10
CA ASN A 381 18.29 -33.08 -30.43
C ASN A 381 18.78 -31.72 -30.95
N SER A 382 19.63 -31.74 -31.97
CA SER A 382 20.02 -30.57 -32.76
C SER A 382 19.03 -30.25 -33.90
N SER A 383 18.24 -31.25 -34.32
CA SER A 383 17.30 -31.13 -35.45
C SER A 383 16.20 -32.19 -35.38
N MET A 384 15.14 -32.01 -36.17
CA MET A 384 14.09 -32.97 -36.45
C MET A 384 14.05 -33.23 -37.97
N ALA A 385 14.77 -34.26 -38.41
CA ALA A 385 14.91 -34.61 -39.82
C ALA A 385 13.56 -34.89 -40.52
N SER A 386 12.62 -35.55 -39.82
CA SER A 386 11.26 -35.83 -40.33
C SER A 386 10.43 -34.59 -40.68
N ARG A 387 10.86 -33.39 -40.26
CA ARG A 387 10.21 -32.09 -40.57
C ARG A 387 11.17 -31.06 -41.17
N ASN A 388 12.41 -31.46 -41.48
CA ASN A 388 13.50 -30.58 -41.92
C ASN A 388 13.74 -29.38 -40.98
N ILE A 389 13.45 -29.50 -39.68
CA ILE A 389 13.66 -28.43 -38.69
C ILE A 389 15.05 -28.55 -38.09
N ASN A 390 15.82 -27.47 -38.06
CA ASN A 390 17.09 -27.37 -37.35
C ASN A 390 16.91 -26.44 -36.15
N PHE A 391 17.14 -26.96 -34.94
CA PHE A 391 16.96 -26.23 -33.69
C PHE A 391 18.15 -25.36 -33.31
N GLN A 392 19.32 -25.57 -33.94
CA GLN A 392 20.50 -24.75 -33.72
C GLN A 392 20.47 -23.48 -34.57
N THR A 393 20.01 -23.58 -35.83
CA THR A 393 19.86 -22.44 -36.74
C THR A 393 18.46 -21.81 -36.71
N MET A 394 17.50 -22.44 -36.01
CA MET A 394 16.09 -22.05 -35.97
C MET A 394 15.47 -21.90 -37.37
N THR A 395 15.64 -22.93 -38.21
CA THR A 395 15.14 -22.97 -39.60
C THR A 395 14.34 -24.24 -39.91
N CYS A 396 13.46 -24.17 -40.91
CA CYS A 396 12.74 -25.31 -41.51
C CYS A 396 13.00 -25.31 -43.02
N SER A 397 13.79 -26.26 -43.50
CA SER A 397 14.41 -26.25 -44.83
C SER A 397 15.19 -24.95 -45.09
N SER A 398 14.57 -23.95 -45.73
CA SER A 398 15.14 -22.63 -46.05
C SER A 398 14.46 -21.46 -45.34
N SER A 399 13.37 -21.70 -44.61
CA SER A 399 12.60 -20.66 -43.91
C SER A 399 13.02 -20.51 -42.45
N LEU A 400 12.91 -19.30 -41.90
CA LEU A 400 13.05 -19.07 -40.46
C LEU A 400 11.90 -19.73 -39.67
N VAL A 401 12.21 -20.18 -38.46
CA VAL A 401 11.27 -20.73 -37.48
C VAL A 401 11.49 -20.03 -36.14
N ARG A 402 10.43 -19.79 -35.37
CA ARG A 402 10.52 -19.26 -34.01
C ARG A 402 9.65 -20.03 -33.03
N ARG A 403 10.03 -19.97 -31.75
CA ARG A 403 9.29 -20.52 -30.62
C ARG A 403 8.87 -19.38 -29.69
N LEU A 404 7.56 -19.10 -29.62
CA LEU A 404 6.98 -18.20 -28.63
C LEU A 404 6.83 -18.92 -27.29
N SER A 405 6.93 -18.16 -26.20
CA SER A 405 6.94 -18.69 -24.82
C SER A 405 6.01 -17.91 -23.91
N THR A 406 5.43 -18.55 -22.91
CA THR A 406 4.99 -17.81 -21.70
C THR A 406 6.20 -17.22 -20.96
N PRO A 407 6.01 -16.20 -20.11
CA PRO A 407 7.09 -15.61 -19.31
C PRO A 407 7.91 -16.66 -18.54
N SER A 408 9.20 -16.38 -18.35
CA SER A 408 10.12 -17.29 -17.65
C SER A 408 9.69 -17.51 -16.20
N SER A 409 9.82 -18.74 -15.71
CA SER A 409 9.48 -19.11 -14.33
C SER A 409 10.25 -18.30 -13.28
N VAL A 410 11.44 -17.78 -13.58
CA VAL A 410 12.20 -16.93 -12.64
C VAL A 410 11.62 -15.51 -12.52
N THR A 411 11.02 -14.99 -13.59
CA THR A 411 10.42 -13.63 -13.60
C THR A 411 8.96 -13.62 -13.14
N LYS A 412 8.29 -14.80 -13.16
CA LYS A 412 6.92 -15.02 -12.67
C LYS A 412 6.78 -16.30 -11.81
N PRO A 413 7.58 -16.48 -10.73
CA PRO A 413 7.70 -17.75 -9.99
C PRO A 413 6.44 -18.21 -9.26
N THR A 414 5.40 -17.37 -9.22
CA THR A 414 4.14 -17.64 -8.53
C THR A 414 3.00 -17.98 -9.51
N PHE A 415 3.29 -18.15 -10.80
CA PHE A 415 2.31 -18.51 -11.81
C PHE A 415 2.59 -19.90 -12.36
N VAL A 416 1.55 -20.74 -12.38
CA VAL A 416 1.61 -22.06 -12.99
C VAL A 416 1.48 -21.93 -14.51
N LEU A 417 2.15 -22.81 -15.27
CA LEU A 417 2.31 -22.76 -16.74
C LEU A 417 3.20 -21.61 -17.25
N THR A 418 4.10 -21.05 -16.43
CA THR A 418 5.25 -20.28 -16.92
C THR A 418 6.32 -21.20 -17.52
N THR A 419 7.15 -20.70 -18.43
CA THR A 419 8.20 -21.53 -19.03
C THR A 419 9.36 -21.72 -18.05
N GLN A 420 9.53 -22.96 -17.56
CA GLN A 420 10.74 -23.35 -16.83
C GLN A 420 11.85 -23.61 -17.84
N TRP A 421 12.96 -22.88 -17.73
CA TRP A 421 14.14 -23.07 -18.55
C TRP A 421 15.20 -23.85 -17.78
N ILE A 422 15.83 -24.80 -18.47
CA ILE A 422 16.88 -25.68 -17.97
C ILE A 422 18.14 -25.39 -18.78
N TRP A 423 19.27 -25.31 -18.08
CA TRP A 423 20.58 -25.09 -18.67
C TRP A 423 21.40 -26.37 -18.59
N TYR A 424 22.08 -26.71 -19.67
CA TYR A 424 22.95 -27.89 -19.75
C TYR A 424 24.33 -27.52 -20.27
N TRP A 425 25.35 -28.24 -19.82
CA TRP A 425 26.70 -28.23 -20.41
C TRP A 425 27.03 -29.62 -20.95
N LYS A 426 27.82 -29.68 -22.02
CA LYS A 426 28.24 -30.95 -22.63
C LYS A 426 29.55 -31.41 -21.99
N ASN A 427 29.56 -32.64 -21.47
CA ASN A 427 30.74 -33.24 -20.86
C ASN A 427 31.68 -33.87 -21.90
N ASN A 428 32.83 -34.37 -21.45
CA ASN A 428 33.85 -34.97 -22.32
C ASN A 428 33.42 -36.31 -22.96
N GLN A 429 32.26 -36.85 -22.59
CA GLN A 429 31.65 -38.07 -23.15
C GLN A 429 30.46 -37.73 -24.07
N ASP A 430 30.40 -36.47 -24.56
CA ASP A 430 29.30 -35.92 -25.37
C ASP A 430 27.90 -35.96 -24.70
N LYS A 431 27.83 -36.22 -23.39
CA LYS A 431 26.57 -36.22 -22.62
C LYS A 431 26.26 -34.80 -22.12
N TRP A 432 25.02 -34.36 -22.30
CA TRP A 432 24.49 -33.15 -21.67
C TRP A 432 24.18 -33.41 -20.19
N ILE A 433 24.66 -32.51 -19.33
CA ILE A 433 24.49 -32.52 -17.87
C ILE A 433 23.80 -31.22 -17.45
N GLU A 434 22.77 -31.28 -16.62
CA GLU A 434 22.07 -30.10 -16.11
C GLU A 434 22.94 -29.33 -15.11
N TYR A 435 22.92 -27.99 -15.21
CA TYR A 435 23.55 -27.12 -14.22
C TYR A 435 22.82 -27.21 -12.87
N GLY A 436 23.55 -27.67 -11.85
CA GLY A 436 23.01 -27.98 -10.53
C GLY A 436 22.85 -29.47 -10.25
N GLU A 437 23.11 -30.36 -11.22
CA GLU A 437 23.46 -31.76 -10.91
C GLU A 437 24.69 -31.79 -9.98
N GLN A 438 24.77 -32.84 -9.15
CA GLN A 438 25.92 -33.12 -8.29
C GLN A 438 26.53 -34.46 -8.70
N GLU A 439 27.69 -34.42 -9.36
CA GLU A 439 28.55 -35.60 -9.47
C GLU A 439 29.08 -35.96 -8.07
N GLU A 440 29.04 -37.25 -7.73
CA GLU A 440 29.34 -37.74 -6.38
C GLU A 440 30.75 -37.33 -5.92
N GLY A 441 30.86 -36.75 -4.73
CA GLY A 441 32.12 -36.42 -4.07
C GLY A 441 32.59 -34.96 -4.12
N ASN A 442 31.92 -34.06 -4.85
CA ASN A 442 32.35 -32.66 -4.94
C ASN A 442 31.75 -31.75 -3.85
N SER A 443 32.61 -30.93 -3.23
CA SER A 443 32.27 -30.02 -2.12
C SER A 443 31.79 -28.63 -2.54
N VAL A 444 31.97 -28.24 -3.81
CA VAL A 444 31.57 -26.94 -4.35
C VAL A 444 30.60 -27.15 -5.51
N THR A 445 29.31 -26.94 -5.25
CA THR A 445 28.22 -27.16 -6.21
C THR A 445 28.14 -26.05 -7.26
N PRO A 446 28.00 -26.38 -8.57
CA PRO A 446 27.78 -25.38 -9.61
C PRO A 446 26.45 -24.62 -9.42
N PRO A 447 26.28 -23.42 -10.00
CA PRO A 447 25.02 -22.69 -9.98
C PRO A 447 23.92 -23.51 -10.67
N SER A 448 22.69 -23.44 -10.16
CA SER A 448 21.56 -24.19 -10.73
C SER A 448 20.98 -23.51 -11.97
N SER A 449 20.29 -24.27 -12.82
CA SER A 449 19.52 -23.78 -13.98
C SER A 449 18.69 -22.52 -13.68
N ALA A 450 18.08 -22.42 -12.50
CA ALA A 450 17.27 -21.26 -12.11
C ALA A 450 18.10 -19.99 -11.83
N VAL A 451 19.29 -20.14 -11.23
CA VAL A 451 20.21 -19.00 -11.01
C VAL A 451 20.80 -18.53 -12.33
N ILE A 452 21.17 -19.48 -13.20
CA ILE A 452 21.71 -19.17 -14.54
C ILE A 452 20.63 -18.48 -15.39
N GLU A 453 19.38 -18.96 -15.34
CA GLU A 453 18.26 -18.35 -16.03
C GLU A 453 17.95 -16.93 -15.53
N ASP A 454 18.02 -16.66 -14.23
CA ASP A 454 17.85 -15.29 -13.68
C ASP A 454 18.95 -14.34 -14.18
N LEU A 455 20.21 -14.81 -14.22
CA LEU A 455 21.34 -14.07 -14.76
C LEU A 455 21.23 -13.83 -16.27
N TYR A 456 20.72 -14.80 -17.03
CA TYR A 456 20.46 -14.68 -18.46
C TYR A 456 19.32 -13.70 -18.77
N GLN A 457 18.22 -13.75 -18.00
CA GLN A 457 17.13 -12.78 -18.13
C GLN A 457 17.60 -11.35 -17.79
N ALA A 458 18.59 -11.19 -16.91
CA ALA A 458 19.21 -9.91 -16.59
C ALA A 458 20.21 -9.41 -17.65
N ASN A 459 20.92 -10.31 -18.34
CA ASN A 459 21.84 -9.98 -19.43
C ASN A 459 22.08 -11.17 -20.39
N PRO A 460 21.34 -11.26 -21.52
CA PRO A 460 21.48 -12.36 -22.49
C PRO A 460 22.86 -12.46 -23.18
N ASP A 461 23.61 -11.34 -23.24
CA ASP A 461 24.97 -11.28 -23.80
C ASP A 461 26.06 -11.41 -22.71
N GLY A 462 25.67 -11.75 -21.48
CA GLY A 462 26.55 -11.77 -20.31
C GLY A 462 27.56 -12.91 -20.27
N VAL A 463 28.60 -12.71 -19.46
CA VAL A 463 29.53 -13.77 -19.02
C VAL A 463 29.44 -13.92 -17.51
N VAL A 464 29.15 -15.12 -17.03
CA VAL A 464 29.01 -15.47 -15.61
C VAL A 464 30.21 -16.28 -15.16
N ARG A 465 30.85 -15.87 -14.05
CA ARG A 465 31.96 -16.60 -13.43
C ARG A 465 31.47 -17.43 -12.25
N PHE A 466 31.86 -18.70 -12.19
CA PHE A 466 31.55 -19.57 -11.06
C PHE A 466 32.68 -20.59 -10.80
N GLN A 467 32.68 -21.16 -9.60
CA GLN A 467 33.57 -22.27 -9.24
C GLN A 467 32.76 -23.57 -9.16
N ALA A 468 33.32 -24.67 -9.65
CA ALA A 468 32.80 -26.01 -9.47
C ALA A 468 33.97 -26.96 -9.17
N GLY A 469 33.90 -27.66 -8.04
CA GLY A 469 35.06 -28.36 -7.47
C GLY A 469 36.28 -27.44 -7.31
N GLN A 470 37.43 -27.89 -7.80
CA GLN A 470 38.71 -27.14 -7.77
C GLN A 470 38.90 -26.18 -8.96
N HIS A 471 37.92 -26.03 -9.84
CA HIS A 471 38.07 -25.28 -11.10
C HIS A 471 37.15 -24.07 -11.18
N GLN A 472 37.68 -22.97 -11.75
CA GLN A 472 36.90 -21.77 -12.08
C GLN A 472 36.52 -21.77 -13.56
N TYR A 473 35.26 -21.47 -13.84
CA TYR A 473 34.65 -21.48 -15.15
C TYR A 473 34.02 -20.11 -15.49
N GLU A 474 34.07 -19.75 -16.77
CA GLU A 474 33.30 -18.65 -17.36
C GLU A 474 32.22 -19.24 -18.27
N LEU A 475 30.96 -18.94 -17.99
CA LEU A 475 29.82 -19.25 -18.84
C LEU A 475 29.46 -18.02 -19.67
N ASN A 476 29.67 -18.09 -20.98
CA ASN A 476 29.29 -17.05 -21.93
C ASN A 476 27.91 -17.38 -22.53
N PHE A 477 26.93 -16.50 -22.29
CA PHE A 477 25.56 -16.68 -22.75
C PHE A 477 25.37 -16.44 -24.25
N LYS A 478 26.10 -15.47 -24.82
CA LYS A 478 26.04 -15.13 -26.25
C LYS A 478 26.57 -16.27 -27.11
N GLU A 479 27.75 -16.78 -26.75
CA GLU A 479 28.43 -17.86 -27.48
C GLU A 479 27.90 -19.25 -27.08
N MET A 480 27.04 -19.35 -26.06
CA MET A 480 26.55 -20.62 -25.49
C MET A 480 27.70 -21.60 -25.17
N THR A 481 28.71 -21.12 -24.43
CA THR A 481 29.89 -21.94 -24.05
C THR A 481 30.34 -21.74 -22.61
N GLN A 482 30.92 -22.79 -22.03
CA GLN A 482 31.59 -22.77 -20.73
C GLN A 482 33.10 -22.97 -20.93
N THR A 483 33.93 -22.05 -20.44
CA THR A 483 35.38 -22.10 -20.57
C THR A 483 36.04 -22.29 -19.21
N ASN A 484 36.94 -23.26 -19.08
CA ASN A 484 37.80 -23.38 -17.90
C ASN A 484 38.87 -22.28 -17.92
N THR A 485 38.93 -21.47 -16.87
CA THR A 485 39.83 -20.31 -16.81
C THR A 485 41.32 -20.67 -16.81
N ALA A 486 41.69 -21.81 -16.22
CA ALA A 486 43.07 -22.27 -16.10
C ALA A 486 43.55 -23.01 -17.36
N PHE A 487 42.80 -24.04 -17.79
CA PHE A 487 43.19 -24.90 -18.92
C PHE A 487 42.71 -24.41 -20.29
N LYS A 488 41.89 -23.33 -20.34
CA LYS A 488 41.24 -22.78 -21.55
C LYS A 488 40.35 -23.76 -22.33
N THR A 489 40.10 -24.95 -21.81
CA THR A 489 39.18 -25.93 -22.39
C THR A 489 37.76 -25.37 -22.43
N GLN A 490 37.16 -25.33 -23.62
CA GLN A 490 35.79 -24.87 -23.85
C GLN A 490 34.84 -26.07 -23.97
N ARG A 491 33.63 -25.94 -23.43
CA ARG A 491 32.52 -26.90 -23.52
C ARG A 491 31.29 -26.21 -24.09
N GLN A 492 30.50 -26.94 -24.87
CA GLN A 492 29.21 -26.45 -25.36
C GLN A 492 28.20 -26.33 -24.22
N VAL A 493 27.34 -25.32 -24.31
CA VAL A 493 26.21 -25.10 -23.41
C VAL A 493 24.94 -25.04 -24.24
N CYS A 494 23.82 -25.48 -23.69
CA CYS A 494 22.52 -25.23 -24.30
C CYS A 494 21.46 -24.91 -23.25
N ARG A 495 20.51 -24.08 -23.66
CA ARG A 495 19.34 -23.67 -22.90
C ARG A 495 18.11 -24.30 -23.55
N ARG A 496 17.32 -25.07 -22.81
CA ARG A 496 16.08 -25.71 -23.29
C ARG A 496 14.93 -25.54 -22.30
N PRO A 497 13.68 -25.43 -22.75
CA PRO A 497 12.54 -25.40 -21.87
C PRO A 497 12.26 -26.81 -21.33
N LYS A 498 11.65 -26.90 -20.15
CA LYS A 498 11.10 -28.15 -19.65
C LYS A 498 9.82 -28.49 -20.42
N PHE A 499 9.76 -29.69 -21.00
CA PHE A 499 8.58 -30.16 -21.73
C PHE A 499 7.35 -30.24 -20.83
N VAL A 500 6.20 -29.84 -21.36
CA VAL A 500 4.87 -29.98 -20.76
C VAL A 500 3.93 -30.39 -21.89
N SER A 501 3.37 -31.60 -21.87
CA SER A 501 2.46 -32.03 -22.95
C SER A 501 1.16 -31.23 -22.97
N SER A 502 0.42 -31.24 -24.08
CA SER A 502 -0.93 -30.67 -24.09
C SER A 502 -1.84 -31.36 -23.07
N GLU A 503 -1.64 -32.66 -22.87
CA GLU A 503 -2.28 -33.44 -21.82
C GLU A 503 -1.89 -32.93 -20.41
N ASP A 504 -0.62 -32.63 -20.14
CA ASP A 504 -0.17 -32.06 -18.86
C ASP A 504 -0.70 -30.65 -18.63
N VAL A 505 -0.78 -29.83 -19.69
CA VAL A 505 -1.44 -28.53 -19.63
C VAL A 505 -2.92 -28.71 -19.24
N GLN A 506 -3.60 -29.74 -19.74
CA GLN A 506 -4.95 -30.06 -19.29
C GLN A 506 -4.96 -30.62 -17.85
N LYS A 507 -4.10 -31.59 -17.49
CA LYS A 507 -3.96 -32.11 -16.11
C LYS A 507 -3.73 -30.99 -15.11
N ILE A 508 -2.94 -29.97 -15.44
CA ILE A 508 -2.70 -28.80 -14.60
C ILE A 508 -3.95 -27.91 -14.52
N LYS A 509 -4.71 -27.76 -15.61
CA LYS A 509 -5.99 -27.03 -15.65
C LYS A 509 -7.16 -27.78 -14.98
N THR A 510 -7.12 -29.12 -14.88
CA THR A 510 -8.20 -29.99 -14.37
C THR A 510 -7.91 -30.63 -13.01
N SER A 511 -6.64 -30.75 -12.62
CA SER A 511 -6.19 -31.22 -11.30
C SER A 511 -5.83 -30.08 -10.36
N ILE A 512 -5.94 -28.82 -10.80
CA ILE A 512 -6.63 -27.84 -9.94
C ILE A 512 -8.06 -28.37 -9.82
N PRO A 513 -8.49 -28.80 -8.63
CA PRO A 513 -9.78 -29.47 -8.53
C PRO A 513 -10.89 -28.56 -9.04
N ASN A 514 -11.87 -29.15 -9.75
CA ASN A 514 -13.21 -28.59 -9.90
C ASN A 514 -13.98 -28.62 -8.55
N GLN A 515 -13.26 -28.48 -7.43
CA GLN A 515 -13.86 -28.18 -6.14
C GLN A 515 -14.48 -26.79 -6.27
N THR A 516 -15.81 -26.79 -6.20
CA THR A 516 -16.61 -25.60 -5.99
C THR A 516 -16.03 -24.78 -4.83
N CYS A 517 -16.26 -23.47 -4.87
CA CYS A 517 -16.02 -22.66 -3.69
C CYS A 517 -16.77 -23.28 -2.50
N PRO A 518 -16.22 -23.25 -1.27
CA PRO A 518 -16.83 -23.91 -0.11
C PRO A 518 -18.32 -23.59 -0.01
N SER A 519 -19.16 -24.58 0.29
CA SER A 519 -20.63 -24.42 0.26
C SER A 519 -21.19 -23.37 1.21
N HIS A 520 -20.41 -22.95 2.22
CA HIS A 520 -20.74 -21.86 3.14
C HIS A 520 -20.40 -20.45 2.59
N TRP A 521 -19.71 -20.36 1.45
CA TRP A 521 -19.45 -19.08 0.77
C TRP A 521 -20.73 -18.52 0.14
N ASP A 522 -20.83 -17.20 0.16
CA ASP A 522 -21.90 -16.48 -0.52
C ASP A 522 -21.59 -16.48 -2.02
N ALA A 523 -22.37 -17.26 -2.77
CA ALA A 523 -22.26 -17.40 -4.22
C ALA A 523 -22.49 -16.08 -4.98
N SER A 524 -23.26 -15.14 -4.42
CA SER A 524 -23.48 -13.81 -5.00
C SER A 524 -22.28 -12.87 -4.80
N ALA A 525 -21.39 -13.20 -3.86
CA ALA A 525 -20.21 -12.44 -3.50
C ALA A 525 -18.89 -13.08 -3.99
N LEU A 526 -18.95 -13.87 -5.07
CA LEU A 526 -17.76 -14.43 -5.74
C LEU A 526 -17.26 -13.49 -6.85
N PRO A 527 -16.07 -12.88 -6.72
CA PRO A 527 -15.50 -12.06 -7.79
C PRO A 527 -14.82 -12.95 -8.85
N ASP A 528 -14.93 -12.56 -10.13
CA ASP A 528 -14.19 -13.22 -11.23
C ASP A 528 -12.66 -13.17 -11.08
N LEU A 529 -12.16 -12.16 -10.36
CA LEU A 529 -10.73 -11.98 -10.07
C LEU A 529 -10.54 -11.22 -8.76
N GLY A 530 -9.62 -11.69 -7.93
CA GLY A 530 -9.27 -11.07 -6.64
C GLY A 530 -10.13 -11.63 -5.50
N TYR A 531 -10.50 -10.77 -4.55
CA TYR A 531 -11.25 -11.18 -3.35
C TYR A 531 -12.43 -10.26 -3.08
N LYS A 532 -13.43 -10.81 -2.38
CA LYS A 532 -14.52 -10.05 -1.74
C LYS A 532 -14.49 -10.35 -0.24
N ALA A 533 -14.54 -9.32 0.60
CA ALA A 533 -14.65 -9.48 2.04
C ALA A 533 -16.13 -9.37 2.46
N VAL A 534 -16.75 -10.50 2.75
CA VAL A 534 -18.17 -10.61 3.15
C VAL A 534 -18.27 -10.46 4.67
N VAL A 535 -19.01 -9.46 5.14
CA VAL A 535 -19.25 -9.27 6.59
C VAL A 535 -20.14 -10.41 7.08
N MET A 536 -19.69 -11.10 8.11
CA MET A 536 -20.42 -12.24 8.68
C MET A 536 -21.45 -11.77 9.71
N SER A 537 -22.62 -12.42 9.70
CA SER A 537 -23.65 -12.17 10.70
C SER A 537 -23.30 -12.85 12.02
N ASN A 538 -23.48 -12.14 13.14
CA ASN A 538 -23.09 -12.56 14.49
C ASN A 538 -23.92 -13.75 15.04
N VAL A 539 -25.07 -14.06 14.45
CA VAL A 539 -25.88 -15.24 14.78
C VAL A 539 -25.41 -16.53 14.11
N THR A 540 -24.45 -16.47 13.18
CA THR A 540 -23.95 -17.67 12.48
C THR A 540 -23.05 -18.53 13.38
N SER A 541 -23.13 -19.85 13.22
CA SER A 541 -22.22 -20.80 13.89
C SER A 541 -20.75 -20.55 13.50
N GLU A 542 -20.52 -20.16 12.25
CA GLU A 542 -19.22 -19.78 11.71
C GLU A 542 -18.62 -18.56 12.43
N TYR A 543 -19.39 -17.47 12.61
CA TYR A 543 -18.95 -16.31 13.39
C TYR A 543 -18.62 -16.69 14.83
N ASN A 544 -19.49 -17.47 15.48
CA ASN A 544 -19.30 -17.87 16.88
C ASN A 544 -18.06 -18.75 17.07
N ARG A 545 -17.73 -19.63 16.11
CA ARG A 545 -16.49 -20.41 16.11
C ARG A 545 -15.24 -19.51 16.07
N ILE A 546 -15.19 -18.54 15.15
CA ILE A 546 -14.03 -17.63 15.04
C ILE A 546 -13.94 -16.70 16.25
N LYS A 547 -15.08 -16.22 16.76
CA LYS A 547 -15.18 -15.45 18.01
C LYS A 547 -14.62 -16.23 19.20
N GLN A 548 -14.99 -17.51 19.35
CA GLN A 548 -14.51 -18.35 20.45
C GLN A 548 -12.99 -18.57 20.37
N LEU A 549 -12.45 -18.88 19.19
CA LEU A 549 -11.00 -19.01 18.98
C LEU A 549 -10.25 -17.71 19.32
N PHE A 550 -10.78 -16.55 18.96
CA PHE A 550 -10.18 -15.26 19.28
C PHE A 550 -10.17 -14.99 20.80
N HIS A 551 -11.31 -15.16 21.47
CA HIS A 551 -11.42 -14.85 22.89
C HIS A 551 -10.68 -15.83 23.81
N GLN A 552 -10.24 -17.01 23.35
CA GLN A 552 -9.37 -17.91 24.13
C GLN A 552 -8.13 -17.22 24.72
N THR A 553 -7.65 -16.15 24.09
CA THR A 553 -6.52 -15.35 24.61
C THR A 553 -6.74 -13.83 24.55
N MET A 554 -7.91 -13.38 24.09
CA MET A 554 -8.25 -11.97 23.88
C MET A 554 -9.62 -11.62 24.50
N GLU A 555 -9.85 -12.04 25.75
CA GLU A 555 -11.10 -11.78 26.49
C GLU A 555 -11.41 -10.28 26.62
N ASN A 556 -10.38 -9.46 26.89
CA ASN A 556 -10.50 -8.00 27.10
C ASN A 556 -10.67 -7.18 25.80
N TYR A 557 -11.09 -7.79 24.68
CA TYR A 557 -11.20 -7.14 23.37
C TYR A 557 -12.54 -7.46 22.69
N SER A 558 -13.32 -6.43 22.40
CA SER A 558 -14.58 -6.56 21.66
C SER A 558 -14.32 -6.72 20.16
N ILE A 559 -14.84 -7.78 19.56
CA ILE A 559 -14.88 -7.95 18.10
C ILE A 559 -15.93 -6.98 17.54
N LEU A 560 -15.52 -6.14 16.59
CA LEU A 560 -16.38 -5.19 15.88
C LEU A 560 -17.04 -5.82 14.66
N LYS A 561 -16.24 -6.53 13.84
CA LYS A 561 -16.73 -7.35 12.74
C LYS A 561 -15.76 -8.47 12.38
N ILE A 562 -16.31 -9.56 11.86
CA ILE A 562 -15.53 -10.62 11.19
C ILE A 562 -15.94 -10.59 9.72
N GLN A 563 -14.95 -10.57 8.83
CA GLN A 563 -15.17 -10.63 7.40
C GLN A 563 -14.58 -11.92 6.83
N ARG A 564 -15.39 -12.75 6.18
CA ARG A 564 -14.90 -13.89 5.40
C ARG A 564 -14.35 -13.40 4.07
N ILE A 565 -13.15 -13.83 3.73
CA ILE A 565 -12.45 -13.48 2.51
C ILE A 565 -12.78 -14.56 1.48
N GLN A 566 -13.50 -14.17 0.43
CA GLN A 566 -13.85 -15.04 -0.69
C GLN A 566 -12.95 -14.69 -1.86
N ASN A 567 -11.82 -15.38 -1.96
CA ASN A 567 -10.87 -15.32 -3.08
C ASN A 567 -10.82 -16.69 -3.78
N PRO A 568 -11.56 -16.89 -4.89
CA PRO A 568 -11.61 -18.17 -5.61
C PRO A 568 -10.25 -18.61 -6.18
N SER A 569 -9.41 -17.66 -6.62
CA SER A 569 -8.11 -17.95 -7.21
C SER A 569 -7.13 -18.50 -6.16
N LEU A 570 -7.03 -17.86 -5.00
CA LEU A 570 -6.18 -18.34 -3.90
C LEU A 570 -6.71 -19.65 -3.32
N TRP A 571 -8.02 -19.84 -3.24
CA TRP A 571 -8.62 -21.09 -2.75
C TRP A 571 -8.27 -22.28 -3.64
N LYS A 572 -8.38 -22.13 -4.96
CA LYS A 572 -8.00 -23.16 -5.93
C LYS A 572 -6.53 -23.59 -5.80
N VAL A 573 -5.62 -22.62 -5.59
CA VAL A 573 -4.19 -22.90 -5.41
C VAL A 573 -3.91 -23.56 -4.06
N PHE A 574 -4.58 -23.12 -2.98
CA PHE A 574 -4.50 -23.74 -1.66
C PHE A 574 -4.98 -25.20 -1.68
N GLN A 575 -6.12 -25.48 -2.30
CA GLN A 575 -6.66 -26.83 -2.44
C GLN A 575 -5.76 -27.72 -3.31
N TRP A 576 -5.19 -27.19 -4.40
CA TRP A 576 -4.18 -27.90 -5.19
C TRP A 576 -2.94 -28.28 -4.36
N GLN A 577 -2.43 -27.35 -3.54
CA GLN A 577 -1.31 -27.62 -2.65
C GLN A 577 -1.67 -28.68 -1.59
N LYS A 578 -2.91 -28.68 -1.07
CA LYS A 578 -3.41 -29.72 -0.15
C LYS A 578 -3.41 -31.10 -0.80
N GLU A 579 -3.97 -31.23 -2.00
CA GLU A 579 -3.98 -32.50 -2.74
C GLU A 579 -2.57 -32.97 -3.12
N LYS A 580 -1.66 -32.04 -3.44
CA LYS A 580 -0.24 -32.35 -3.66
C LYS A 580 0.41 -32.94 -2.40
N MET A 581 0.33 -32.23 -1.28
CA MET A 581 0.90 -32.68 0.01
C MET A 581 0.27 -34.00 0.48
N LYS A 582 -1.02 -34.22 0.23
CA LYS A 582 -1.72 -35.49 0.51
C LYS A 582 -1.12 -36.65 -0.30
N LYS A 583 -0.87 -36.45 -1.60
CA LYS A 583 -0.22 -37.46 -2.46
C LYS A 583 1.22 -37.73 -2.04
N GLU A 584 1.98 -36.68 -1.70
CA GLU A 584 3.36 -36.80 -1.20
C GLU A 584 3.43 -37.51 0.16
N ASN A 585 2.38 -37.41 0.98
CA ASN A 585 2.22 -38.09 2.28
C ASN A 585 1.45 -39.43 2.16
N GLU A 586 1.66 -40.20 1.08
CA GLU A 586 1.08 -41.55 0.88
C GLU A 586 -0.46 -41.59 0.91
N GLY A 587 -1.13 -40.49 0.56
CA GLY A 587 -2.59 -40.35 0.59
C GLY A 587 -3.16 -39.95 1.96
N LYS A 588 -2.34 -39.84 3.01
CA LYS A 588 -2.77 -39.43 4.36
C LYS A 588 -3.20 -37.96 4.36
N GLU A 589 -4.27 -37.65 5.08
CA GLU A 589 -4.78 -36.29 5.20
C GLU A 589 -3.72 -35.32 5.73
N VAL A 590 -3.65 -34.15 5.10
CA VAL A 590 -2.69 -33.10 5.46
C VAL A 590 -3.20 -32.36 6.67
N GLN A 591 -2.36 -32.26 7.72
CA GLN A 591 -2.75 -31.52 8.91
C GLN A 591 -2.94 -30.03 8.58
N GLU A 592 -4.14 -29.54 8.87
CA GLU A 592 -4.61 -28.20 8.58
C GLU A 592 -5.00 -27.51 9.90
N LYS A 593 -4.62 -26.24 10.05
CA LYS A 593 -4.97 -25.43 11.24
C LYS A 593 -5.50 -24.07 10.83
N LEU A 594 -6.46 -23.56 11.60
CA LEU A 594 -6.79 -22.13 11.61
C LEU A 594 -5.85 -21.45 12.60
N LEU A 595 -5.09 -20.47 12.14
CA LEU A 595 -4.07 -19.77 12.92
C LEU A 595 -4.16 -18.26 12.70
N PHE A 596 -3.74 -17.49 13.70
CA PHE A 596 -3.76 -16.04 13.68
C PHE A 596 -2.51 -15.46 13.02
N HIS A 597 -2.67 -14.31 12.36
CA HIS A 597 -1.58 -13.50 11.83
C HIS A 597 -1.86 -12.01 12.02
N GLY A 598 -1.04 -11.36 12.85
CA GLY A 598 -1.05 -9.91 13.03
C GLY A 598 -0.22 -9.21 11.96
N THR A 599 -0.74 -8.10 11.42
CA THR A 599 -0.08 -7.36 10.34
C THR A 599 -0.46 -5.87 10.37
N ASP A 600 0.24 -5.07 9.57
CA ASP A 600 -0.06 -3.66 9.35
C ASP A 600 -1.19 -3.46 8.31
N VAL A 601 -1.78 -2.26 8.31
CA VAL A 601 -2.94 -1.94 7.47
C VAL A 601 -2.61 -1.90 5.97
N MET A 602 -1.36 -1.60 5.60
CA MET A 602 -0.94 -1.53 4.19
C MET A 602 -0.83 -2.94 3.60
N SER A 603 -0.28 -3.88 4.38
CA SER A 603 -0.15 -5.29 4.00
C SER A 603 -1.48 -6.02 3.80
N MET A 604 -2.56 -5.60 4.49
CA MET A 604 -3.89 -6.25 4.42
C MET A 604 -4.41 -6.43 2.99
N LYS A 605 -4.35 -5.39 2.15
CA LYS A 605 -4.84 -5.47 0.75
C LYS A 605 -3.97 -6.38 -0.11
N THR A 606 -2.66 -6.39 0.14
CA THR A 606 -1.69 -7.26 -0.54
C THR A 606 -1.94 -8.72 -0.18
N ILE A 607 -2.08 -9.06 1.10
CA ILE A 607 -2.37 -10.43 1.57
C ILE A 607 -3.65 -10.97 0.93
N CYS A 608 -4.75 -10.21 0.95
CA CYS A 608 -6.02 -10.64 0.36
C CYS A 608 -5.98 -10.83 -1.17
N THR A 609 -5.02 -10.20 -1.89
CA THR A 609 -4.93 -10.26 -3.36
C THR A 609 -3.82 -11.18 -3.88
N GLN A 610 -2.68 -11.26 -3.19
CA GLN A 610 -1.45 -11.93 -3.64
C GLN A 610 -0.99 -13.09 -2.74
N ASN A 611 -1.75 -13.35 -1.67
CA ASN A 611 -1.47 -14.25 -0.55
C ASN A 611 -0.34 -13.75 0.38
N PHE A 612 -0.12 -14.45 1.49
CA PHE A 612 0.99 -14.17 2.43
C PHE A 612 2.33 -14.52 1.77
N ASP A 613 3.15 -13.52 1.50
CA ASP A 613 4.52 -13.71 0.98
C ASP A 613 5.51 -13.05 1.95
N TRP A 614 6.25 -13.86 2.71
CA TRP A 614 7.20 -13.39 3.73
C TRP A 614 8.36 -12.56 3.17
N ARG A 615 8.56 -12.57 1.84
CA ARG A 615 9.54 -11.69 1.16
C ARG A 615 9.02 -10.25 1.02
N ILE A 616 7.72 -10.05 1.27
CA ILE A 616 6.98 -8.78 1.08
C ILE A 616 6.33 -8.33 2.40
N CYS A 617 5.78 -9.25 3.19
CA CYS A 617 5.22 -9.03 4.52
C CYS A 617 6.33 -9.14 5.58
N GLY A 618 6.50 -8.11 6.43
CA GLY A 618 7.77 -7.83 7.12
C GLY A 618 8.38 -8.91 8.01
N ASN A 619 9.72 -8.91 8.08
CA ASN A 619 10.58 -9.84 8.84
C ASN A 619 10.50 -9.70 10.38
N ASN A 620 9.31 -9.74 10.97
CA ASN A 620 9.14 -9.67 12.41
C ASN A 620 9.31 -11.06 13.06
N GLY A 621 10.06 -11.14 14.17
CA GLY A 621 10.11 -12.33 15.04
C GLY A 621 10.73 -13.59 14.43
N THR A 622 11.64 -13.47 13.44
CA THR A 622 12.07 -14.57 12.55
C THR A 622 13.03 -15.62 13.16
N ASN A 623 12.68 -16.17 14.33
CA ASN A 623 13.53 -17.07 15.12
C ASN A 623 13.52 -18.55 14.67
N TYR A 624 12.47 -18.96 13.95
CA TYR A 624 12.21 -20.37 13.59
C TYR A 624 12.28 -20.64 12.08
N GLY A 625 12.78 -19.66 11.31
CA GLY A 625 12.96 -19.74 9.86
C GLY A 625 12.57 -18.44 9.15
N LYS A 626 13.04 -18.28 7.92
CA LYS A 626 12.68 -17.20 6.99
C LYS A 626 11.44 -17.64 6.20
N GLY A 627 10.28 -17.50 6.83
CA GLY A 627 8.97 -17.90 6.31
C GLY A 627 7.83 -17.04 6.87
N SER A 628 6.60 -17.34 6.50
CA SER A 628 5.39 -16.67 7.00
C SER A 628 5.01 -17.23 8.38
N TYR A 629 4.90 -16.36 9.38
CA TYR A 629 4.62 -16.73 10.78
C TYR A 629 3.13 -16.72 11.09
N PHE A 630 2.65 -17.75 11.78
CA PHE A 630 1.27 -17.91 12.22
C PHE A 630 1.23 -18.39 13.67
N ALA A 631 0.39 -17.79 14.51
CA ALA A 631 0.26 -18.15 15.91
C ALA A 631 -1.01 -18.97 16.17
N ARG A 632 -0.93 -19.93 17.09
CA ARG A 632 -2.11 -20.57 17.68
C ARG A 632 -2.96 -19.55 18.44
N ASP A 633 -2.29 -18.63 19.13
CA ASP A 633 -2.90 -17.72 20.08
C ASP A 633 -3.03 -16.31 19.51
N ALA A 634 -4.24 -15.73 19.57
CA ALA A 634 -4.52 -14.39 19.05
C ALA A 634 -3.70 -13.31 19.77
N SER A 635 -3.46 -13.45 21.08
CA SER A 635 -2.64 -12.53 21.87
C SER A 635 -1.20 -12.37 21.35
N TYR A 636 -0.58 -13.47 20.88
CA TYR A 636 0.74 -13.42 20.26
C TYR A 636 0.70 -12.61 18.96
N SER A 637 -0.34 -12.82 18.13
CA SER A 637 -0.54 -12.05 16.91
C SER A 637 -0.84 -10.57 17.17
N HIS A 638 -1.50 -10.22 18.28
CA HIS A 638 -1.84 -8.84 18.62
C HIS A 638 -0.61 -7.93 18.72
N ALA A 639 0.53 -8.45 19.20
CA ALA A 639 1.80 -7.70 19.29
C ALA A 639 2.31 -7.20 17.93
N TYR A 640 1.85 -7.79 16.83
CA TYR A 640 2.22 -7.43 15.45
C TYR A 640 1.09 -6.65 14.72
N CYS A 641 -0.06 -6.43 15.36
CA CYS A 641 -1.17 -5.65 14.81
C CYS A 641 -0.94 -4.14 14.99
N GLN A 642 -1.10 -3.35 13.93
CA GLN A 642 -1.06 -1.90 14.04
C GLN A 642 -2.41 -1.33 14.53
N ALA A 643 -2.38 -0.47 15.56
CA ALA A 643 -3.56 0.25 16.03
C ALA A 643 -4.05 1.28 15.00
N THR A 644 -5.36 1.35 14.79
CA THR A 644 -6.04 2.32 13.90
C THR A 644 -7.11 3.11 14.64
N GLN A 645 -7.72 4.10 13.98
CA GLN A 645 -8.86 4.84 14.53
C GLN A 645 -10.11 3.98 14.73
N GLN A 646 -10.23 2.86 14.00
CA GLN A 646 -11.38 1.95 14.04
C GLN A 646 -11.15 0.78 15.01
N GLY A 647 -9.89 0.46 15.31
CA GLY A 647 -9.49 -0.67 16.13
C GLY A 647 -8.19 -1.31 15.61
N TYR A 648 -8.04 -2.60 15.85
CA TYR A 648 -6.98 -3.46 15.35
C TYR A 648 -7.55 -4.43 14.32
N PHE A 649 -6.67 -4.91 13.43
CA PHE A 649 -6.99 -5.88 12.40
C PHE A 649 -6.08 -7.09 12.51
N MET A 650 -6.63 -8.29 12.40
CA MET A 650 -5.89 -9.55 12.45
C MET A 650 -6.50 -10.56 11.47
N PHE A 651 -5.66 -11.30 10.76
CA PHE A 651 -6.11 -12.41 9.93
C PHE A 651 -6.27 -13.68 10.75
N VAL A 652 -7.27 -14.49 10.39
CA VAL A 652 -7.27 -15.93 10.64
C VAL A 652 -7.04 -16.60 9.30
N ALA A 653 -5.90 -17.28 9.18
CA ALA A 653 -5.52 -18.01 7.99
C ALA A 653 -5.73 -19.51 8.20
N ARG A 654 -6.15 -20.19 7.13
CA ARG A 654 -6.12 -21.66 7.04
C ARG A 654 -4.76 -22.06 6.51
N VAL A 655 -4.07 -22.94 7.24
CA VAL A 655 -2.65 -23.24 7.02
C VAL A 655 -2.44 -24.75 6.95
N LEU A 656 -1.82 -25.22 5.86
CA LEU A 656 -1.38 -26.60 5.67
C LEU A 656 -0.05 -26.80 6.39
N VAL A 657 -0.10 -27.05 7.70
CA VAL A 657 1.09 -27.24 8.54
C VAL A 657 1.79 -28.58 8.27
N GLY A 658 1.05 -29.60 7.83
CA GLY A 658 1.59 -30.92 7.51
C GLY A 658 2.40 -31.53 8.66
N ASN A 659 3.50 -32.21 8.34
CA ASN A 659 4.48 -32.66 9.32
C ASN A 659 5.47 -31.52 9.62
N TYR A 660 5.62 -31.15 10.88
CA TYR A 660 6.52 -30.07 11.31
C TYR A 660 7.68 -30.57 12.16
N VAL A 661 8.65 -29.68 12.37
CA VAL A 661 9.89 -29.88 13.12
C VAL A 661 10.32 -28.55 13.74
N LYS A 662 11.13 -28.58 14.80
CA LYS A 662 11.65 -27.36 15.44
C LYS A 662 12.42 -26.49 14.45
N GLY A 663 12.06 -25.22 14.40
CA GLY A 663 12.61 -24.26 13.47
C GLY A 663 13.96 -23.70 13.89
N ASN A 664 14.65 -23.08 12.93
CA ASN A 664 15.95 -22.44 13.13
C ASN A 664 16.04 -21.15 12.30
N THR A 665 16.68 -20.11 12.84
CA THR A 665 16.86 -18.80 12.19
C THR A 665 17.46 -18.87 10.78
N THR A 666 18.28 -19.88 10.50
CA THR A 666 18.97 -20.06 9.22
C THR A 666 18.10 -20.66 8.12
N TYR A 667 16.99 -21.34 8.47
CA TYR A 667 16.18 -22.08 7.52
C TYR A 667 15.47 -21.15 6.52
N VAL A 668 15.68 -21.38 5.23
CA VAL A 668 14.98 -20.73 4.10
C VAL A 668 13.90 -21.62 3.48
N ARG A 669 13.86 -22.88 3.91
CA ARG A 669 12.83 -23.90 3.64
C ARG A 669 12.87 -24.91 4.80
N PRO A 670 11.87 -25.80 4.96
CA PRO A 670 11.93 -26.84 5.98
C PRO A 670 13.15 -27.78 5.77
N PRO A 671 13.71 -28.38 6.83
CA PRO A 671 14.80 -29.34 6.70
C PRO A 671 14.32 -30.70 6.14
N ARG A 672 15.26 -31.60 5.86
CA ARG A 672 14.97 -32.97 5.40
C ARG A 672 14.49 -33.87 6.54
N LYS A 673 13.60 -34.82 6.24
CA LYS A 673 13.09 -35.84 7.18
C LYS A 673 14.07 -37.00 7.40
N SER A 674 14.90 -37.34 6.40
CA SER A 674 15.92 -38.39 6.48
C SER A 674 17.03 -38.12 5.45
N ALA A 675 18.17 -38.80 5.57
CA ALA A 675 19.26 -38.76 4.60
C ALA A 675 18.91 -39.49 3.28
N ASP A 676 18.21 -40.64 3.37
CA ASP A 676 18.00 -41.56 2.24
C ASP A 676 16.80 -41.21 1.34
N ARG A 677 16.01 -40.18 1.68
CA ARG A 677 14.88 -39.71 0.87
C ARG A 677 14.90 -38.19 0.77
N LEU A 678 14.60 -37.67 -0.44
CA LEU A 678 14.46 -36.24 -0.73
C LEU A 678 13.20 -35.58 -0.10
N TRP A 679 12.66 -36.15 0.98
CA TRP A 679 11.46 -35.68 1.65
C TRP A 679 11.80 -34.61 2.68
N PHE A 680 11.13 -33.47 2.58
CA PHE A 680 11.25 -32.35 3.52
C PHE A 680 10.11 -32.39 4.55
N TYR A 681 10.30 -31.70 5.66
CA TYR A 681 9.18 -31.27 6.50
C TYR A 681 8.30 -30.26 5.75
N ASP A 682 7.08 -30.09 6.25
CA ASP A 682 6.04 -29.29 5.61
C ASP A 682 5.98 -27.88 6.21
N SER A 683 6.33 -27.72 7.49
CA SER A 683 6.51 -26.43 8.17
C SER A 683 7.51 -26.54 9.34
N CYS A 684 7.86 -25.41 9.95
CA CYS A 684 8.67 -25.34 11.16
C CYS A 684 7.88 -24.78 12.35
N VAL A 685 8.24 -25.16 13.58
CA VAL A 685 7.56 -24.72 14.81
C VAL A 685 8.54 -24.22 15.89
N ASP A 686 8.02 -23.53 16.90
CA ASP A 686 8.76 -23.16 18.12
C ASP A 686 9.03 -24.37 19.03
N ASP A 687 8.02 -25.20 19.24
CA ASP A 687 8.08 -26.44 20.02
C ASP A 687 7.32 -27.57 19.32
N GLU A 688 7.89 -28.78 19.28
CA GLU A 688 7.28 -29.92 18.58
C GLU A 688 6.17 -30.61 19.40
N SER A 689 6.19 -30.48 20.72
CA SER A 689 5.20 -31.11 21.61
C SER A 689 3.94 -30.27 21.79
N ASN A 690 4.10 -28.94 21.85
CA ASN A 690 3.02 -27.98 22.04
C ASN A 690 3.23 -26.69 21.20
N PRO A 691 3.21 -26.78 19.86
CA PRO A 691 3.52 -25.65 18.99
C PRO A 691 2.56 -24.47 19.19
N SER A 692 3.13 -23.31 19.50
CA SER A 692 2.41 -22.03 19.60
C SER A 692 2.60 -21.16 18.36
N VAL A 693 3.70 -21.36 17.62
CA VAL A 693 4.06 -20.64 16.39
C VAL A 693 4.39 -21.64 15.28
N PHE A 694 3.81 -21.43 14.10
CA PHE A 694 4.09 -22.17 12.88
C PHE A 694 4.72 -21.24 11.83
N VAL A 695 5.76 -21.72 11.16
CA VAL A 695 6.48 -21.01 10.08
C VAL A 695 6.35 -21.81 8.79
N VAL A 696 5.77 -21.16 7.78
CA VAL A 696 5.44 -21.77 6.50
C VAL A 696 6.16 -21.03 5.37
N PHE A 697 6.86 -21.78 4.53
CA PHE A 697 7.79 -21.21 3.55
C PHE A 697 7.14 -21.03 2.17
N GLU A 698 6.22 -21.92 1.77
CA GLU A 698 5.48 -21.82 0.52
C GLU A 698 4.14 -21.12 0.72
N LYS A 699 3.92 -20.01 0.01
CA LYS A 699 2.67 -19.23 0.13
C LYS A 699 1.41 -19.99 -0.30
N HIS A 700 1.56 -21.06 -1.10
CA HIS A 700 0.44 -21.90 -1.53
C HIS A 700 -0.10 -22.79 -0.40
N GLN A 701 0.65 -22.98 0.70
CA GLN A 701 0.18 -23.69 1.89
C GLN A 701 -0.79 -22.87 2.76
N ILE A 702 -1.12 -21.63 2.37
CA ILE A 702 -1.82 -20.66 3.21
C ILE A 702 -3.03 -20.09 2.46
N TYR A 703 -4.15 -19.91 3.17
CA TYR A 703 -5.32 -19.19 2.69
C TYR A 703 -5.78 -18.15 3.71
N PRO A 704 -5.81 -16.84 3.39
CA PRO A 704 -6.40 -15.82 4.26
C PRO A 704 -7.93 -15.99 4.25
N GLU A 705 -8.51 -16.56 5.30
CA GLU A 705 -9.91 -16.94 5.32
C GLU A 705 -10.81 -15.91 6.02
N TYR A 706 -10.35 -15.37 7.14
CA TYR A 706 -11.08 -14.34 7.88
C TYR A 706 -10.19 -13.14 8.20
N LEU A 707 -10.83 -11.97 8.26
CA LEU A 707 -10.28 -10.74 8.81
C LEU A 707 -11.14 -10.33 10.01
N ILE A 708 -10.54 -10.30 11.19
CA ILE A 708 -11.16 -9.83 12.44
C ILE A 708 -10.79 -8.36 12.61
N GLU A 709 -11.80 -7.50 12.75
CA GLU A 709 -11.66 -6.14 13.27
C GLU A 709 -12.15 -6.13 14.71
N TYR A 710 -11.35 -5.63 15.63
CA TYR A 710 -11.59 -5.67 17.07
C TYR A 710 -10.99 -4.45 17.76
N LYS A 711 -11.46 -4.11 18.96
CA LYS A 711 -10.89 -3.03 19.78
C LYS A 711 -10.76 -3.51 21.22
N ALA A 712 -9.80 -2.93 21.96
CA ALA A 712 -9.75 -3.15 23.40
C ALA A 712 -11.10 -2.75 24.01
N GLU A 713 -11.67 -3.62 24.85
CA GLU A 713 -12.75 -3.19 25.72
C GLU A 713 -12.16 -2.20 26.71
N VAL A 714 -12.77 -1.02 26.80
CA VAL A 714 -12.44 -0.08 27.87
C VAL A 714 -13.10 -0.63 29.13
N ILE A 715 -12.47 -1.64 29.72
CA ILE A 715 -12.76 -2.06 31.09
C ILE A 715 -12.30 -0.91 31.98
N SER A 716 -13.20 0.05 32.18
CA SER A 716 -12.98 1.19 33.06
C SER A 716 -13.01 0.71 34.52
N THR A 717 -11.94 0.04 34.93
CA THR A 717 -11.54 -0.10 36.34
C THR A 717 -11.09 1.26 36.84
N CYS A 718 -12.03 2.20 36.92
CA CYS A 718 -11.83 3.51 37.54
C CYS A 718 -11.68 3.34 39.06
N LYS A 719 -10.49 2.90 39.49
CA LYS A 719 -9.96 3.14 40.84
C LYS A 719 -9.25 4.50 40.89
N GLU A 720 -9.93 5.55 40.46
CA GLU A 720 -9.46 6.92 40.68
C GLU A 720 -10.64 7.80 41.12
N GLU A 721 -10.50 8.41 42.29
CA GLU A 721 -11.53 9.22 42.91
C GLU A 721 -11.55 10.64 42.31
N GLY A 722 -12.75 11.13 41.95
CA GLY A 722 -13.01 12.57 41.86
C GLY A 722 -12.47 13.33 40.65
N THR A 723 -12.94 13.04 39.43
CA THR A 723 -12.82 13.98 38.28
C THR A 723 -14.16 14.18 37.55
N ARG A 724 -14.33 15.33 36.89
CA ARG A 724 -15.55 15.69 36.12
C ARG A 724 -15.59 14.91 34.80
N VAL A 725 -16.78 14.48 34.37
CA VAL A 725 -16.98 13.76 33.10
C VAL A 725 -17.94 14.55 32.20
N CYS A 726 -17.50 14.88 30.99
CA CYS A 726 -18.33 15.39 29.91
C CYS A 726 -18.24 14.39 28.74
N LYS A 727 -19.38 13.91 28.22
CA LYS A 727 -19.47 12.90 27.15
C LYS A 727 -20.75 13.08 26.35
N GLU A 728 -20.68 12.90 25.05
CA GLU A 728 -21.87 12.69 24.23
C GLU A 728 -22.23 11.19 24.22
N GLU A 729 -23.53 10.91 24.35
CA GLU A 729 -24.24 9.63 24.21
C GLU A 729 -23.99 8.48 25.24
N GLY A 730 -24.84 7.45 25.16
CA GLY A 730 -25.37 6.69 26.31
C GLY A 730 -24.42 5.74 27.03
N THR A 731 -24.56 5.66 28.37
CA THR A 731 -23.76 4.74 29.21
C THR A 731 -24.58 4.09 30.33
N ARG A 732 -24.35 2.78 30.54
CA ARG A 732 -24.99 1.97 31.61
C ARG A 732 -23.93 1.31 32.51
N PRO A 733 -23.26 2.07 33.41
CA PRO A 733 -22.21 1.52 34.27
C PRO A 733 -22.80 0.74 35.47
N TYR A 734 -22.07 -0.26 35.99
CA TYR A 734 -22.56 -1.06 37.12
C TYR A 734 -22.65 -0.24 38.42
N LYS A 735 -21.54 0.37 38.87
CA LYS A 735 -21.52 1.31 40.00
C LYS A 735 -21.02 2.68 39.55
N ALA A 736 -21.68 3.74 40.02
CA ALA A 736 -21.28 5.13 39.84
C ALA A 736 -21.21 5.83 41.20
N ALA A 737 -20.03 6.32 41.60
CA ALA A 737 -19.81 6.93 42.92
C ALA A 737 -19.20 8.34 42.81
N GLY A 738 -19.70 9.31 43.58
CA GLY A 738 -19.09 10.64 43.78
C GLY A 738 -19.07 11.60 42.57
N LEU A 739 -19.56 11.17 41.40
CA LEU A 739 -19.49 11.95 40.16
C LEU A 739 -20.34 13.24 40.20
N ARG A 740 -19.87 14.26 39.48
CA ARG A 740 -20.65 15.45 39.11
C ARG A 740 -20.96 15.41 37.62
N VAL A 741 -22.24 15.56 37.29
CA VAL A 741 -22.77 15.41 35.94
C VAL A 741 -23.61 16.63 35.59
N ARG A 742 -23.17 17.42 34.61
CA ARG A 742 -24.04 17.68 33.46
C ARG A 742 -23.43 16.94 32.28
N LYS A 743 -24.31 16.27 31.56
CA LYS A 743 -24.11 15.37 30.42
C LYS A 743 -25.49 15.31 29.77
N GLU A 744 -25.59 15.29 28.46
CA GLU A 744 -26.84 15.67 27.81
C GLU A 744 -27.86 14.51 27.82
N GLU A 745 -27.61 13.42 27.08
CA GLU A 745 -28.50 12.23 27.08
C GLU A 745 -28.29 11.29 28.31
N GLY A 746 -29.29 10.48 28.64
CA GLY A 746 -29.43 9.56 29.79
C GLY A 746 -28.20 8.83 30.37
N ILE A 747 -28.32 8.48 31.66
CA ILE A 747 -27.44 7.54 32.36
C ILE A 747 -28.31 6.61 33.23
N SER A 748 -28.22 5.30 33.04
CA SER A 748 -28.97 4.31 33.85
C SER A 748 -27.98 3.31 34.48
N PRO A 749 -27.45 3.60 35.68
CA PRO A 749 -26.51 2.73 36.38
C PRO A 749 -27.25 1.71 37.26
N TYR A 750 -26.65 0.55 37.53
CA TYR A 750 -27.25 -0.43 38.44
C TYR A 750 -27.21 0.06 39.91
N ARG A 751 -26.09 0.65 40.35
CA ARG A 751 -25.94 1.28 41.67
C ARG A 751 -25.32 2.68 41.57
N ALA A 752 -25.92 3.65 42.25
CA ALA A 752 -25.49 5.06 42.29
C ALA A 752 -25.24 5.52 43.72
N GLU A 753 -24.10 6.15 44.00
CA GLU A 753 -23.71 6.64 45.33
C GLU A 753 -23.16 8.07 45.29
N GLY A 754 -23.70 8.98 46.11
CA GLY A 754 -23.17 10.34 46.32
C GLY A 754 -23.17 11.28 45.10
N LEU A 755 -23.84 10.88 44.02
CA LEU A 755 -23.88 11.61 42.74
C LEU A 755 -24.49 13.02 42.87
N ARG A 756 -24.02 13.96 42.03
CA ARG A 756 -24.66 15.26 41.80
C ARG A 756 -24.99 15.43 40.32
N VAL A 757 -26.26 15.64 40.02
CA VAL A 757 -26.83 15.61 38.68
C VAL A 757 -27.54 16.93 38.36
N CYS A 758 -27.15 17.53 37.25
CA CYS A 758 -27.72 18.73 36.66
C CYS A 758 -27.96 18.51 35.15
N LYS A 759 -28.40 17.29 34.79
CA LYS A 759 -28.96 16.99 33.47
C LYS A 759 -30.39 17.53 33.38
N GLU A 760 -30.81 17.88 32.17
CA GLU A 760 -32.21 18.03 31.78
C GLU A 760 -32.91 16.66 31.77
N GLU A 761 -32.54 15.79 30.82
CA GLU A 761 -33.01 14.40 30.73
C GLU A 761 -32.69 13.58 32.01
N GLY A 762 -33.52 12.59 32.31
CA GLY A 762 -33.49 11.85 33.56
C GLY A 762 -32.38 10.80 33.75
N ILE A 763 -32.43 10.17 34.93
CA ILE A 763 -31.55 9.10 35.41
C ILE A 763 -32.40 8.12 36.25
N SER A 764 -32.67 6.92 35.70
CA SER A 764 -33.33 5.81 36.40
C SER A 764 -32.30 4.71 36.76
N PRO A 765 -31.81 4.68 38.01
CA PRO A 765 -30.95 3.63 38.54
C PRO A 765 -31.74 2.56 39.30
N TYR A 766 -31.24 1.32 39.35
CA TYR A 766 -31.89 0.28 40.15
C TYR A 766 -31.76 0.56 41.66
N ARG A 767 -30.58 1.02 42.13
CA ARG A 767 -30.36 1.46 43.52
C ARG A 767 -29.60 2.79 43.59
N ALA A 768 -30.08 3.74 44.39
CA ALA A 768 -29.47 5.05 44.59
C ALA A 768 -29.29 5.41 46.07
N GLU A 769 -28.10 5.90 46.44
CA GLU A 769 -27.70 6.29 47.80
C GLU A 769 -27.09 7.70 47.78
N GLY A 770 -27.62 8.64 48.57
CA GLY A 770 -27.08 10.00 48.74
C GLY A 770 -27.11 10.91 47.50
N LEU A 771 -27.86 10.53 46.46
CA LEU A 771 -28.03 11.27 45.20
C LEU A 771 -28.61 12.69 45.41
N ARG A 772 -28.08 13.67 44.69
CA ARG A 772 -28.58 15.05 44.61
C ARG A 772 -28.90 15.40 43.16
N VAL A 773 -30.17 15.68 42.88
CA VAL A 773 -30.64 16.11 41.55
C VAL A 773 -31.06 17.58 41.63
N CYS A 774 -30.59 18.38 40.68
CA CYS A 774 -30.75 19.84 40.66
C CYS A 774 -31.03 20.37 39.24
N LYS A 775 -31.81 19.60 38.48
CA LYS A 775 -32.51 19.94 37.23
C LYS A 775 -33.56 18.83 36.95
N GLU A 776 -34.18 18.83 35.77
CA GLU A 776 -35.56 18.39 35.53
C GLU A 776 -35.94 16.94 35.89
N GLU A 777 -35.58 15.94 35.05
CA GLU A 777 -36.52 14.84 34.72
C GLU A 777 -36.31 13.48 35.43
N GLY A 778 -37.40 12.71 35.54
CA GLY A 778 -37.35 11.25 35.36
C GLY A 778 -36.94 10.42 36.56
N ILE A 779 -37.30 10.86 37.78
CA ILE A 779 -36.69 10.36 39.01
C ILE A 779 -37.45 9.14 39.53
N SER A 780 -37.33 8.03 38.78
CA SER A 780 -37.90 6.71 39.13
C SER A 780 -36.81 5.64 39.31
N PRO A 781 -36.13 5.61 40.48
CA PRO A 781 -35.30 4.49 40.90
C PRO A 781 -36.13 3.40 41.60
N TYR A 782 -35.70 2.14 41.50
CA TYR A 782 -36.38 1.05 42.23
C TYR A 782 -36.17 1.14 43.76
N ARG A 783 -34.96 1.50 44.21
CA ARG A 783 -34.67 1.80 45.62
C ARG A 783 -33.83 3.07 45.77
N ALA A 784 -34.24 3.99 46.64
CA ALA A 784 -33.55 5.26 46.92
C ALA A 784 -33.34 5.49 48.43
N GLU A 785 -32.12 5.85 48.84
CA GLU A 785 -31.73 6.16 50.21
C GLU A 785 -31.04 7.54 50.25
N GLY A 786 -31.54 8.49 51.04
CA GLY A 786 -30.96 9.83 51.20
C GLY A 786 -31.01 10.76 49.98
N LEU A 787 -31.92 10.48 49.04
CA LEU A 787 -32.15 11.27 47.81
C LEU A 787 -32.64 12.71 48.13
N ARG A 788 -32.12 13.70 47.40
CA ARG A 788 -32.52 15.12 47.49
C ARG A 788 -32.76 15.69 46.10
N VAL A 789 -33.92 16.30 45.88
CA VAL A 789 -34.36 16.78 44.55
C VAL A 789 -34.68 18.29 44.56
N CYS A 790 -34.48 18.93 43.39
CA CYS A 790 -34.72 20.35 43.07
C CYS A 790 -34.96 20.47 41.54
N LYS A 791 -35.99 21.23 41.12
CA LYS A 791 -36.77 21.02 39.88
C LYS A 791 -37.60 19.72 39.95
N GLU A 792 -38.48 19.53 38.97
CA GLU A 792 -39.92 19.40 39.23
C GLU A 792 -40.56 18.17 38.57
N GLU A 793 -39.90 17.60 37.57
CA GLU A 793 -40.52 16.81 36.51
C GLU A 793 -40.69 15.32 36.89
N GLY A 794 -41.42 15.10 37.99
CA GLY A 794 -41.95 13.81 38.45
C GLY A 794 -40.95 12.91 39.19
N THR A 795 -41.22 12.64 40.47
CA THR A 795 -40.43 11.72 41.31
C THR A 795 -41.30 10.56 41.81
N SER A 796 -41.06 9.34 41.29
CA SER A 796 -41.81 8.11 41.65
C SER A 796 -40.89 6.89 41.83
N PRO A 797 -40.22 6.76 43.00
CA PRO A 797 -39.45 5.58 43.37
C PRO A 797 -40.32 4.47 43.96
N TYR A 798 -39.97 3.20 43.74
CA TYR A 798 -40.70 2.07 44.34
C TYR A 798 -40.48 1.97 45.86
N ARG A 799 -39.23 2.14 46.34
CA ARG A 799 -38.92 2.29 47.78
C ARG A 799 -38.00 3.48 48.02
N ALA A 800 -38.35 4.35 48.98
CA ALA A 800 -37.60 5.54 49.34
C ALA A 800 -37.37 5.68 50.86
N GLU A 801 -36.14 5.92 51.28
CA GLU A 801 -35.75 6.14 52.68
C GLU A 801 -35.01 7.49 52.78
N GLY A 802 -35.50 8.42 53.60
CA GLY A 802 -34.89 9.74 53.84
C GLY A 802 -34.96 10.75 52.67
N LEU A 803 -35.85 10.53 51.70
CA LEU A 803 -36.11 11.39 50.53
C LEU A 803 -36.51 12.82 50.94
N ARG A 804 -35.98 13.84 50.24
CA ARG A 804 -36.33 15.26 50.45
C ARG A 804 -36.59 15.98 49.13
N VAL A 805 -37.71 16.67 49.08
CA VAL A 805 -38.42 17.11 47.87
C VAL A 805 -38.76 18.60 47.99
N ARG A 806 -38.80 19.35 46.88
CA ARG A 806 -38.91 20.81 46.92
C ARG A 806 -39.58 21.45 45.70
N LYS A 807 -40.90 21.39 45.63
CA LYS A 807 -41.70 21.72 44.44
C LYS A 807 -41.33 20.77 43.31
N GLU A 808 -41.95 19.61 43.38
CA GLU A 808 -42.13 18.62 42.33
C GLU A 808 -43.65 18.38 42.28
N GLU A 809 -44.31 18.64 41.15
CA GLU A 809 -45.73 18.31 41.03
C GLU A 809 -45.86 16.79 40.93
N GLY A 810 -46.66 16.17 41.79
CA GLY A 810 -46.95 14.73 41.71
C GLY A 810 -45.88 13.78 42.26
N THR A 811 -45.42 13.96 43.51
CA THR A 811 -44.53 13.00 44.19
C THR A 811 -45.28 11.74 44.65
N SER A 812 -45.05 10.58 44.01
CA SER A 812 -45.83 9.34 44.26
C SER A 812 -44.97 8.07 44.43
N PRO A 813 -44.34 7.84 45.60
CA PRO A 813 -43.58 6.62 45.88
C PRO A 813 -44.44 5.47 46.42
N TYR A 814 -44.12 4.21 46.10
CA TYR A 814 -44.90 3.07 46.59
C TYR A 814 -44.68 2.80 48.10
N ARG A 815 -43.43 2.84 48.59
CA ARG A 815 -43.12 2.84 50.03
C ARG A 815 -42.12 3.93 50.38
N ALA A 816 -42.42 4.73 51.40
CA ALA A 816 -41.59 5.86 51.86
C ALA A 816 -41.35 5.85 53.38
N GLU A 817 -40.10 6.03 53.81
CA GLU A 817 -39.72 6.13 55.23
C GLU A 817 -38.91 7.42 55.43
N GLY A 818 -39.36 8.33 56.30
CA GLY A 818 -38.68 9.60 56.60
C GLY A 818 -38.75 10.69 55.51
N LEU A 819 -39.70 10.59 54.57
CA LEU A 819 -39.95 11.55 53.49
C LEU A 819 -40.21 12.98 54.00
N ARG A 820 -39.61 13.99 53.36
CA ARG A 820 -39.82 15.42 53.67
C ARG A 820 -40.12 16.25 52.43
N VAL A 821 -41.28 16.89 52.41
CA VAL A 821 -41.82 17.67 51.29
C VAL A 821 -41.97 19.15 51.69
N ARG A 822 -41.65 20.09 50.79
CA ARG A 822 -41.77 21.54 51.03
C ARG A 822 -42.16 22.31 49.75
N LYS A 823 -43.33 22.97 49.78
CA LYS A 823 -43.91 23.77 48.68
C LYS A 823 -44.35 22.94 47.45
N GLU A 824 -45.35 22.07 47.58
CA GLU A 824 -45.78 21.14 46.51
C GLU A 824 -47.30 21.11 46.30
N GLU A 825 -47.73 20.46 45.22
CA GLU A 825 -49.12 20.03 45.00
C GLU A 825 -49.12 18.51 44.69
N GLY A 826 -49.92 17.74 45.43
CA GLY A 826 -50.25 16.35 45.09
C GLY A 826 -49.25 15.23 45.46
N THR A 827 -48.75 15.16 46.71
CA THR A 827 -47.99 13.98 47.18
C THR A 827 -48.91 12.80 47.52
N SER A 828 -48.74 11.64 46.87
CA SER A 828 -49.60 10.46 47.02
C SER A 828 -48.84 9.13 47.19
N PRO A 829 -48.24 8.85 48.36
CA PRO A 829 -47.50 7.61 48.61
C PRO A 829 -48.43 6.45 49.01
N TYR A 830 -48.16 5.22 48.56
CA TYR A 830 -49.00 4.07 48.93
C TYR A 830 -48.78 3.63 50.40
N ARG A 831 -47.55 3.70 50.92
CA ARG A 831 -47.27 3.55 52.37
C ARG A 831 -46.20 4.53 52.83
N ALA A 832 -46.43 5.23 53.94
CA ALA A 832 -45.51 6.28 54.40
C ALA A 832 -45.30 6.27 55.93
N GLU A 833 -44.05 6.08 56.37
CA GLU A 833 -43.62 6.18 57.77
C GLU A 833 -42.83 7.49 58.00
N GLY A 834 -43.15 8.27 59.04
CA GLY A 834 -42.37 9.47 59.43
C GLY A 834 -42.39 10.67 58.44
N LEU A 835 -43.41 10.74 57.58
CA LEU A 835 -43.64 11.80 56.60
C LEU A 835 -43.75 13.20 57.23
N ARG A 836 -43.11 14.21 56.62
CA ARG A 836 -43.24 15.63 57.02
C ARG A 836 -43.51 16.53 55.82
N VAL A 837 -44.56 17.33 55.92
CA VAL A 837 -45.05 18.20 54.86
C VAL A 837 -45.10 19.65 55.34
N CYS A 838 -44.66 20.61 54.51
CA CYS A 838 -44.79 22.04 54.80
C CYS A 838 -45.22 22.83 53.57
N LYS A 839 -46.36 23.54 53.64
CA LYS A 839 -46.94 24.32 52.54
C LYS A 839 -47.20 23.48 51.28
N GLU A 840 -47.98 22.43 51.42
CA GLU A 840 -48.46 21.58 50.32
C GLU A 840 -49.96 21.40 50.53
N GLU A 841 -50.78 21.26 49.49
CA GLU A 841 -52.21 21.01 49.68
C GLU A 841 -52.66 19.84 48.78
N GLY A 842 -53.61 19.03 49.28
CA GLY A 842 -54.10 17.83 48.58
C GLY A 842 -53.34 16.51 48.79
N THR A 843 -52.41 16.42 49.75
CA THR A 843 -51.63 15.20 50.09
C THR A 843 -52.53 14.00 50.43
N ARG A 844 -52.34 12.84 49.77
CA ARG A 844 -53.19 11.63 49.91
C ARG A 844 -52.39 10.32 50.04
N PRO A 845 -51.87 10.00 51.24
CA PRO A 845 -51.25 8.70 51.49
C PRO A 845 -52.32 7.61 51.68
N TYR A 846 -52.11 6.41 51.12
CA TYR A 846 -53.11 5.33 51.23
C TYR A 846 -53.22 4.82 52.68
N LYS A 847 -52.11 4.54 53.38
CA LYS A 847 -52.06 4.61 54.86
C LYS A 847 -50.72 5.23 55.32
N ALA A 848 -50.77 6.01 56.41
CA ALA A 848 -49.66 6.81 56.93
C ALA A 848 -49.39 6.57 58.42
N GLU A 849 -48.10 6.62 58.78
CA GLU A 849 -47.56 6.11 60.03
C GLU A 849 -46.62 7.17 60.64
N GLY A 850 -47.18 8.12 61.41
CA GLY A 850 -46.41 9.16 62.12
C GLY A 850 -46.19 10.50 61.37
N LEU A 851 -47.15 10.89 60.53
CA LEU A 851 -47.19 12.18 59.80
C LEU A 851 -47.15 13.41 60.74
N ARG A 852 -46.43 14.47 60.35
CA ARG A 852 -46.64 15.85 60.85
C ARG A 852 -46.62 16.89 59.73
N VAL A 853 -47.31 18.00 59.97
CA VAL A 853 -47.68 19.03 58.98
C VAL A 853 -47.32 20.42 59.47
N CYS A 854 -46.92 21.33 58.57
CA CYS A 854 -46.68 22.75 58.86
C CYS A 854 -47.41 23.65 57.85
N LYS A 855 -48.72 23.84 58.07
CA LYS A 855 -49.78 24.35 57.15
C LYS A 855 -49.89 23.53 55.86
N ALA A 856 -51.06 22.93 55.68
CA ALA A 856 -51.50 22.16 54.52
C ALA A 856 -52.99 21.84 54.70
N GLU A 857 -53.79 21.93 53.65
CA GLU A 857 -55.20 21.50 53.66
C GLU A 857 -55.48 20.52 52.51
N GLY A 858 -56.71 20.03 52.40
CA GLY A 858 -57.07 18.94 51.46
C GLY A 858 -56.51 17.56 51.83
N ILE A 859 -55.86 17.41 52.99
CA ILE A 859 -55.30 16.15 53.49
C ILE A 859 -56.43 15.18 53.83
N SER A 860 -56.48 14.04 53.13
CA SER A 860 -57.34 12.91 53.46
C SER A 860 -56.51 11.63 53.52
N GLU A 861 -56.58 10.91 54.66
CA GLU A 861 -55.95 9.60 54.82
C GLU A 861 -56.97 8.50 54.51
N CYS A 862 -56.64 7.49 53.69
CA CYS A 862 -57.54 6.36 53.41
C CYS A 862 -57.54 5.31 54.56
N LYS A 863 -57.58 5.82 55.79
CA LYS A 863 -57.26 5.07 57.01
C LYS A 863 -58.46 4.38 57.61
N GLU A 864 -58.72 3.15 57.17
CA GLU A 864 -59.35 2.17 58.05
C GLU A 864 -58.43 1.95 59.27
N GLU A 865 -58.82 2.62 60.36
CA GLU A 865 -58.36 2.60 61.76
C GLU A 865 -56.93 3.07 62.16
N ARG A 866 -56.92 4.14 63.00
CA ARG A 866 -56.08 4.45 64.20
C ARG A 866 -54.51 4.47 64.03
N ARG A 867 -53.71 5.41 64.59
CA ARG A 867 -53.87 6.44 65.66
C ARG A 867 -53.10 7.75 65.35
N LYS A 868 -53.63 8.88 65.86
CA LYS A 868 -52.99 10.16 66.26
C LYS A 868 -51.84 10.75 65.40
N CYS A 869 -52.19 11.70 64.53
CA CYS A 869 -51.28 12.81 64.17
C CYS A 869 -51.20 13.82 65.34
N VAL A 870 -50.00 14.28 65.69
CA VAL A 870 -49.81 15.37 66.66
C VAL A 870 -49.46 16.64 65.90
N ILE A 871 -50.37 17.61 65.94
CA ILE A 871 -50.14 18.98 65.46
C ILE A 871 -49.42 19.74 66.60
N SER A 872 -48.30 20.39 66.27
CA SER A 872 -47.49 21.23 67.17
C SER A 872 -46.77 22.29 66.37
#